data_AF-A0A4S8MGU4-F1
#
_entry.id   AF-A0A4S8MGU4-F1
#
_cell.length_a   1.000
_cell.length_b   1.000
_cell.length_c   1.000
_cell.angle_alpha   90.00
_cell.angle_beta   90.00
_cell.angle_gamma   90.00
#
_symmetry.space_group_name_H-M   'P 1'
#
loop_
_entity.id
_entity.type
_entity.pdbx_description
1 polymer ?
#
loop_
_entity_poly.entity_id
_entity_poly.type
_entity_poly.pdbx_seq_one_letter_code
_entity_poly.pdbx_strand_id
1 'polypeptide(L)'
;MAFLLAPYNEAMRLGMGFNSFTQQLCINDSVKLAGGKEAASEQTLRPQYKLGTMTSADGSNVDVSQEVTWNAKFVDRISEVTDGLNVSGSLQIKCDAIGGGGSASASFVDTNKFKESDINYLIQVKVTNQRLVSPNLTEFCPIPNVPHSEFTRVYGDSFISGFTEGGEFNALVSIKLRDRSKAKEIKGQLKVELDFKVTSVKGEASVNKQNSSKNIDGETTIAVSWRGGGDIKNEMVTDWTLETLKAVAMEFPEHVMACPIRTNAILTKYTSLKSFYEGTIKGSPLDYENAGVYSSALLDAYMDYKVMWRNIQAAMWEVEQGQSELTAKIDIPEFPELSREANATYDKQLAIYKRRMLEYEQSNDTAIISGATAGSTETAPKDKGSAVMSSQMSLLTVKTVPKSPMPPNELKPYKASMLGLDKARRDCRFEMIKIVREVDAVAEDPKVACDPDRTWQYLSPSVFRMLLPTVTNLDKEKAAQKAAAAEEAKRAAEKVQEALNNELTQARSKLQATEEQLRAKERTVNDLIPYGGWCPVPLDTPVRFISWYTRKCMDFDWSEGRGSKNLHTWDAINNPNQKWVISRAGAIGFYIRHQDSNRYLATGNIGGEGRAYMTTSELGNVFTFENRNDGSVFVHLADKNQYTMNPEGGNRNNGTKNIMWPHGKNDNDRWCVKRFDDLNI
;
A
#
# COMPACT_ATOMS: atom_id res chain seq x y z
N MET A 1 -11.02 27.40 26.77
CA MET A 1 -9.73 26.71 26.91
C MET A 1 -9.95 25.23 26.63
N ALA A 2 -8.99 24.56 25.99
CA ALA A 2 -9.05 23.11 25.81
C ALA A 2 -8.95 22.44 27.19
N PHE A 3 -9.68 21.34 27.41
CA PHE A 3 -9.57 20.56 28.64
C PHE A 3 -8.22 19.84 28.69
N LEU A 4 -7.61 19.80 29.88
CA LEU A 4 -6.50 18.89 30.13
C LEU A 4 -7.07 17.48 30.33
N LEU A 5 -6.67 16.55 29.46
CA LEU A 5 -7.21 15.20 29.42
C LEU A 5 -6.13 14.16 29.74
N ALA A 6 -6.52 13.09 30.41
CA ALA A 6 -5.72 11.88 30.55
C ALA A 6 -6.54 10.64 30.18
N PRO A 7 -5.93 9.57 29.64
CA PRO A 7 -6.65 8.36 29.26
C PRO A 7 -7.34 7.75 30.48
N TYR A 8 -8.60 7.37 30.32
CA TYR A 8 -9.35 6.79 31.43
C TYR A 8 -8.78 5.43 31.87
N ASN A 9 -8.75 5.22 33.18
CA ASN A 9 -8.45 3.96 33.85
C ASN A 9 -9.54 3.67 34.89
N GLU A 10 -9.95 2.41 35.05
CA GLU A 10 -11.00 2.00 35.99
C GLU A 10 -10.70 2.30 37.46
N ALA A 11 -9.45 2.53 37.84
CA ALA A 11 -9.08 2.97 39.18
C ALA A 11 -9.35 4.47 39.42
N MET A 12 -9.61 5.26 38.38
CA MET A 12 -9.87 6.71 38.48
C MET A 12 -11.20 7.01 39.17
N ARG A 13 -11.21 8.06 39.99
CA ARG A 13 -12.34 8.52 40.82
C ARG A 13 -12.37 10.04 40.81
N LEU A 14 -13.57 10.62 40.92
CA LEU A 14 -13.73 12.07 41.07
C LEU A 14 -13.03 12.54 42.34
N GLY A 15 -12.42 13.73 42.28
CA GLY A 15 -11.75 14.32 43.43
C GLY A 15 -10.42 13.68 43.78
N MET A 16 -9.97 12.66 43.05
CA MET A 16 -8.64 12.08 43.24
C MET A 16 -7.57 13.01 42.66
N GLY A 17 -6.45 13.09 43.36
CA GLY A 17 -5.26 13.74 42.87
C GLY A 17 -4.62 12.99 41.70
N PHE A 18 -4.02 13.73 40.79
CA PHE A 18 -3.45 13.19 39.56
C PHE A 18 -2.22 13.99 39.14
N ASN A 19 -1.13 13.28 38.83
CA ASN A 19 0.03 13.88 38.22
C ASN A 19 -0.11 13.86 36.70
N SER A 20 -0.35 15.00 36.05
CA SER A 20 -0.58 15.09 34.61
C SER A 20 0.66 14.74 33.79
N PHE A 21 1.86 14.93 34.36
CA PHE A 21 3.12 14.61 33.69
C PHE A 21 3.37 13.12 33.68
N THR A 22 3.43 12.47 34.85
CA THR A 22 3.69 11.02 34.98
C THR A 22 2.46 10.16 34.72
N GLN A 23 1.28 10.77 34.66
CA GLN A 23 -0.04 10.12 34.55
C GLN A 23 -0.31 9.09 35.65
N GLN A 24 0.24 9.35 36.83
CA GLN A 24 0.04 8.50 38.01
C GLN A 24 -1.15 8.99 38.84
N LEU A 25 -1.95 8.02 39.29
CA LEU A 25 -2.97 8.25 40.31
C LEU A 25 -2.29 8.63 41.63
N CYS A 26 -2.80 9.66 42.28
CA CYS A 26 -2.30 10.12 43.58
C CYS A 26 -3.38 9.86 44.64
N ILE A 27 -3.43 10.68 45.69
CA ILE A 27 -4.35 10.44 46.80
C ILE A 27 -5.83 10.55 46.38
N ASN A 28 -6.67 9.69 46.95
CA ASN A 28 -8.12 9.81 46.88
C ASN A 28 -8.61 11.04 47.66
N ASP A 29 -9.76 11.58 47.25
CA ASP A 29 -10.45 12.67 47.95
C ASP A 29 -9.58 13.92 48.20
N SER A 30 -8.63 14.18 47.30
CA SER A 30 -7.87 15.44 47.29
C SER A 30 -8.77 16.66 47.20
N VAL A 31 -9.90 16.53 46.49
CA VAL A 31 -10.94 17.54 46.37
C VAL A 31 -12.29 16.88 46.61
N LYS A 32 -13.13 17.52 47.42
CA LYS A 32 -14.45 17.06 47.82
C LYS A 32 -15.53 18.00 47.33
N LEU A 33 -16.78 17.56 47.45
CA LEU A 33 -17.92 18.41 47.16
C LEU A 33 -18.03 19.54 48.18
N ALA A 34 -18.68 20.64 47.77
CA ALA A 34 -19.06 21.74 48.65
C ALA A 34 -19.64 21.23 49.99
N GLY A 35 -19.15 21.81 51.09
CA GLY A 35 -19.52 21.38 52.45
C GLY A 35 -18.80 20.13 52.95
N GLY A 36 -17.68 19.72 52.33
CA GLY A 36 -16.80 18.65 52.81
C GLY A 36 -17.35 17.23 52.62
N LYS A 37 -18.45 17.08 51.89
CA LYS A 37 -19.02 15.78 51.53
C LYS A 37 -18.08 15.08 50.56
N GLU A 38 -17.88 13.77 50.74
CA GLU A 38 -17.08 12.97 49.80
C GLU A 38 -17.51 13.21 48.36
N ALA A 39 -16.56 13.16 47.44
CA ALA A 39 -16.87 13.26 46.02
C ALA A 39 -17.93 12.18 45.71
N ALA A 40 -19.09 12.60 45.21
CA ALA A 40 -20.25 11.72 45.11
C ALA A 40 -19.89 10.41 44.42
N SER A 41 -20.55 9.31 44.83
CA SER A 41 -20.41 8.04 44.12
C SER A 41 -20.74 8.26 42.64
N GLU A 42 -20.08 7.47 41.82
CA GLU A 42 -20.14 7.50 40.37
C GLU A 42 -21.57 7.50 39.77
N GLN A 43 -22.56 7.08 40.58
CA GLN A 43 -23.99 7.07 40.27
C GLN A 43 -24.63 8.47 40.26
N THR A 44 -24.04 9.47 40.91
CA THR A 44 -24.63 10.81 41.03
C THR A 44 -24.33 11.73 39.85
N LEU A 45 -23.26 11.48 39.07
CA LEU A 45 -22.96 12.24 37.84
C LEU A 45 -23.66 11.68 36.59
N ARG A 46 -24.25 10.49 36.67
CA ARG A 46 -24.91 9.87 35.54
C ARG A 46 -26.36 10.37 35.48
N PRO A 47 -26.81 10.94 34.35
CA PRO A 47 -28.23 10.86 34.00
C PRO A 47 -28.68 9.38 34.03
N GLN A 48 -29.97 9.14 34.24
CA GLN A 48 -30.55 7.80 34.41
C GLN A 48 -30.41 6.94 33.12
N TYR A 49 -29.23 6.42 32.79
CA TYR A 49 -29.02 5.47 31.70
C TYR A 49 -28.22 4.24 32.17
N LYS A 50 -28.47 3.09 31.54
CA LYS A 50 -27.71 1.85 31.82
C LYS A 50 -26.27 2.02 31.31
N LEU A 51 -25.29 1.60 32.10
CA LEU A 51 -23.88 1.66 31.70
C LEU A 51 -23.66 0.88 30.40
N GLY A 52 -23.11 1.54 29.39
CA GLY A 52 -22.88 0.95 28.08
C GLY A 52 -24.10 0.93 27.15
N THR A 53 -25.22 1.60 27.50
CA THR A 53 -26.34 1.83 26.58
C THR A 53 -26.92 3.24 26.72
N MET A 54 -27.48 3.78 25.63
CA MET A 54 -28.22 5.06 25.65
C MET A 54 -29.72 4.90 25.93
N THR A 55 -30.09 3.88 26.72
CA THR A 55 -31.47 3.68 27.15
C THR A 55 -31.67 4.37 28.50
N SER A 56 -32.64 5.27 28.59
CA SER A 56 -33.07 5.80 29.89
C SER A 56 -33.50 4.66 30.83
N ALA A 57 -33.44 4.87 32.13
CA ALA A 57 -33.90 3.91 33.14
C ALA A 57 -35.39 3.56 32.98
N ASP A 58 -36.17 4.42 32.32
CA ASP A 58 -37.58 4.26 31.99
C ASP A 58 -37.86 3.70 30.57
N GLY A 59 -36.82 3.41 29.77
CA GLY A 59 -36.96 2.85 28.42
C GLY A 59 -37.15 3.85 27.28
N SER A 60 -37.11 5.17 27.55
CA SER A 60 -37.15 6.20 26.50
C SER A 60 -35.82 6.34 25.75
N ASN A 61 -35.87 6.65 24.44
CA ASN A 61 -34.69 7.00 23.64
C ASN A 61 -34.28 8.44 23.96
N VAL A 62 -33.06 8.63 24.45
CA VAL A 62 -32.48 9.96 24.64
C VAL A 62 -31.84 10.40 23.33
N ASP A 63 -32.19 11.58 22.84
CA ASP A 63 -31.53 12.20 21.68
C ASP A 63 -30.16 12.71 22.14
N VAL A 64 -29.08 11.94 21.85
CA VAL A 64 -27.74 12.26 22.35
C VAL A 64 -26.96 12.99 21.27
N SER A 65 -26.68 14.27 21.50
CA SER A 65 -25.76 15.04 20.67
C SER A 65 -24.37 14.39 20.71
N GLN A 66 -23.82 14.04 19.54
CA GLN A 66 -22.47 13.51 19.38
C GLN A 66 -21.57 14.53 18.71
N GLU A 67 -20.40 14.75 19.28
CA GLU A 67 -19.30 15.47 18.64
C GLU A 67 -18.30 14.45 18.10
N VAL A 68 -18.18 14.34 16.77
CA VAL A 68 -17.25 13.43 16.09
C VAL A 68 -16.08 14.23 15.52
N THR A 69 -14.88 13.92 15.99
CA THR A 69 -13.62 14.51 15.51
C THR A 69 -12.81 13.48 14.74
N TRP A 70 -12.45 13.83 13.51
CA TRP A 70 -11.63 13.02 12.61
C TRP A 70 -10.24 13.61 12.48
N ASN A 71 -9.21 12.81 12.76
CA ASN A 71 -7.81 13.17 12.55
C ASN A 71 -7.13 12.09 11.72
N ALA A 72 -6.64 12.45 10.53
CA ALA A 72 -5.87 11.55 9.69
C ALA A 72 -4.62 12.28 9.21
N LYS A 73 -3.44 11.75 9.54
CA LYS A 73 -2.15 12.41 9.23
C LYS A 73 -1.01 11.42 9.08
N PHE A 74 0.00 11.80 8.29
CA PHE A 74 1.29 11.15 8.33
C PHE A 74 2.01 11.50 9.63
N VAL A 75 2.70 10.52 10.22
CA VAL A 75 3.42 10.66 11.48
C VAL A 75 4.83 10.11 11.34
N ASP A 76 5.83 10.88 11.71
CA ASP A 76 7.24 10.43 11.65
C ASP A 76 7.82 10.15 13.05
N ARG A 77 7.14 10.64 14.10
CA ARG A 77 7.53 10.54 15.50
C ARG A 77 6.50 9.79 16.32
N ILE A 78 6.96 8.99 17.25
CA ILE A 78 6.07 8.20 18.11
C ILE A 78 5.36 9.11 19.11
N SER A 79 6.01 10.22 19.51
CA SER A 79 5.41 11.21 20.40
C SER A 79 4.14 11.80 19.81
N GLU A 80 4.09 12.03 18.49
CA GLU A 80 2.90 12.56 17.81
C GLU A 80 1.71 11.58 17.83
N VAL A 81 1.99 10.28 17.98
CA VAL A 81 0.97 9.24 18.17
C VAL A 81 0.50 9.23 19.62
N THR A 82 1.44 9.21 20.59
CA THR A 82 1.08 9.20 22.02
C THR A 82 0.36 10.47 22.45
N ASP A 83 0.76 11.63 21.94
CA ASP A 83 0.11 12.92 22.20
C ASP A 83 -1.33 12.90 21.68
N GLY A 84 -1.58 12.31 20.51
CA GLY A 84 -2.92 12.12 19.96
C GLY A 84 -3.81 11.18 20.79
N LEU A 85 -3.21 10.35 21.65
CA LEU A 85 -3.89 9.44 22.57
C LEU A 85 -4.00 10.03 23.98
N ASN A 86 -3.57 11.27 24.18
CA ASN A 86 -3.36 11.91 25.49
C ASN A 86 -2.42 11.12 26.41
N VAL A 87 -1.52 10.28 25.88
CA VAL A 87 -0.53 9.53 26.68
C VAL A 87 0.75 10.37 26.78
N SER A 88 1.21 10.63 27.99
CA SER A 88 2.42 11.44 28.18
C SER A 88 3.68 10.65 27.81
N GLY A 89 4.67 11.36 27.26
CA GLY A 89 5.98 10.78 26.94
C GLY A 89 6.66 10.15 28.15
N SER A 90 6.51 10.76 29.32
CA SER A 90 7.06 10.24 30.58
C SER A 90 6.45 8.89 30.99
N LEU A 91 5.12 8.73 30.89
CA LEU A 91 4.44 7.48 31.19
C LEU A 91 4.93 6.39 30.23
N GLN A 92 4.97 6.70 28.94
CA GLN A 92 5.37 5.74 27.92
C GLN A 92 6.81 5.25 28.13
N ILE A 93 7.75 6.15 28.43
CA ILE A 93 9.15 5.78 28.75
C ILE A 93 9.20 4.89 30.00
N LYS A 94 8.49 5.26 31.06
CA LYS A 94 8.50 4.51 32.33
C LYS A 94 7.92 3.10 32.19
N CYS A 95 6.77 2.94 31.53
CA CYS A 95 6.18 1.63 31.27
C CYS A 95 7.13 0.75 30.46
N ASP A 96 7.74 1.31 29.41
CA ASP A 96 8.67 0.57 28.56
C ASP A 96 9.93 0.13 29.31
N ALA A 97 10.48 1.01 30.16
CA ALA A 97 11.70 0.76 30.92
C ALA A 97 11.58 -0.43 31.88
N ILE A 98 10.39 -0.68 32.44
CA ILE A 98 10.10 -1.80 33.36
C ILE A 98 9.67 -3.09 32.63
N GLY A 99 9.67 -3.10 31.29
CA GLY A 99 9.28 -4.27 30.50
C GLY A 99 7.76 -4.48 30.37
N GLY A 100 6.95 -3.58 30.91
CA GLY A 100 5.51 -3.54 30.67
C GLY A 100 5.25 -2.80 29.37
N GLY A 101 5.11 -3.53 28.26
CA GLY A 101 4.98 -2.95 26.92
C GLY A 101 3.93 -1.84 26.83
N GLY A 102 4.38 -0.58 26.82
CA GLY A 102 3.58 0.64 26.64
C GLY A 102 2.51 0.92 27.71
N SER A 103 2.04 2.17 27.76
CA SER A 103 0.77 2.47 28.44
C SER A 103 -0.36 1.68 27.77
N ALA A 104 -1.39 1.25 28.52
CA ALA A 104 -2.51 0.47 27.98
C ALA A 104 -3.20 1.12 26.77
N SER A 105 -3.11 2.44 26.62
CA SER A 105 -3.64 3.18 25.46
C SER A 105 -2.67 3.30 24.28
N ALA A 106 -1.36 3.13 24.49
CA ALA A 106 -0.32 3.20 23.46
C ALA A 106 0.29 1.82 23.10
N SER A 107 -0.11 0.75 23.80
CA SER A 107 0.40 -0.61 23.61
C SER A 107 0.10 -1.20 22.22
N PHE A 108 -0.89 -0.66 21.50
CA PHE A 108 -1.22 -1.11 20.15
C PHE A 108 -0.16 -0.73 19.10
N VAL A 109 0.71 0.24 19.40
CA VAL A 109 1.74 0.68 18.46
C VAL A 109 2.95 -0.25 18.55
N ASP A 110 3.15 -1.07 17.50
CA ASP A 110 4.42 -1.77 17.33
C ASP A 110 5.51 -0.75 16.94
N THR A 111 6.30 -0.35 17.93
CA THR A 111 7.38 0.62 17.76
C THR A 111 8.42 0.17 16.73
N ASN A 112 8.64 -1.14 16.56
CA ASN A 112 9.59 -1.63 15.56
C ASN A 112 9.03 -1.40 14.17
N LYS A 113 7.80 -1.86 13.93
CA LYS A 113 7.14 -1.67 12.62
C LYS A 113 7.06 -0.18 12.29
N PHE A 114 6.68 0.67 13.25
CA PHE A 114 6.65 2.12 13.06
C PHE A 114 8.00 2.70 12.60
N LYS A 115 9.11 2.33 13.26
CA LYS A 115 10.44 2.90 12.93
C LYS A 115 11.09 2.26 11.69
N GLU A 116 10.74 1.02 11.36
CA GLU A 116 11.22 0.35 10.14
C GLU A 116 10.44 0.71 8.88
N SER A 117 9.19 1.14 9.03
CA SER A 117 8.33 1.56 7.93
C SER A 117 8.77 2.90 7.33
N ASP A 118 8.62 3.02 6.01
CA ASP A 118 8.93 4.25 5.27
C ASP A 118 7.76 5.24 5.29
N ILE A 119 6.55 4.74 5.58
CA ILE A 119 5.33 5.53 5.70
C ILE A 119 4.58 5.05 6.93
N ASN A 120 4.23 5.98 7.82
CA ASN A 120 3.25 5.73 8.88
C ASN A 120 2.10 6.74 8.75
N TYR A 121 0.87 6.23 8.77
CA TYR A 121 -0.35 7.01 8.65
C TYR A 121 -1.28 6.71 9.81
N LEU A 122 -1.54 7.72 10.64
CA LEU A 122 -2.38 7.63 11.83
C LEU A 122 -3.78 8.12 11.49
N ILE A 123 -4.80 7.32 11.83
CA ILE A 123 -6.22 7.64 11.75
C ILE A 123 -6.77 7.61 13.17
N GLN A 124 -7.50 8.66 13.55
CA GLN A 124 -8.18 8.75 14.83
C GLN A 124 -9.60 9.25 14.63
N VAL A 125 -10.56 8.53 15.22
CA VAL A 125 -11.96 8.92 15.31
C VAL A 125 -12.29 9.06 16.79
N LYS A 126 -12.53 10.29 17.22
CA LYS A 126 -12.91 10.59 18.59
C LYS A 126 -14.37 11.01 18.61
N VAL A 127 -15.19 10.24 19.31
CA VAL A 127 -16.61 10.47 19.47
C VAL A 127 -16.84 10.87 20.92
N THR A 128 -17.40 12.06 21.14
CA THR A 128 -17.78 12.56 22.47
C THR A 128 -19.28 12.66 22.52
N ASN A 129 -19.92 11.85 23.37
CA ASN A 129 -21.36 11.89 23.61
C ASN A 129 -21.68 12.83 24.77
N GLN A 130 -20.93 12.72 25.87
CA GLN A 130 -21.19 13.47 27.09
C GLN A 130 -19.91 13.86 27.81
N ARG A 131 -19.96 14.98 28.53
CA ARG A 131 -18.89 15.45 29.43
C ARG A 131 -19.48 15.53 30.84
N LEU A 132 -19.07 14.59 31.68
CA LEU A 132 -19.52 14.47 33.06
C LEU A 132 -18.57 15.25 33.96
N VAL A 133 -18.81 16.54 34.14
CA VAL A 133 -18.02 17.41 35.03
C VAL A 133 -18.83 17.67 36.30
N SER A 134 -18.21 17.55 37.47
CA SER A 134 -18.84 17.92 38.73
C SER A 134 -18.57 19.39 39.07
N PRO A 135 -19.53 20.31 38.85
CA PRO A 135 -19.30 21.74 39.13
C PRO A 135 -19.14 22.04 40.63
N ASN A 136 -19.61 21.14 41.49
CA ASN A 136 -19.60 21.32 42.95
C ASN A 136 -18.36 20.70 43.63
N LEU A 137 -17.42 20.16 42.85
CA LEU A 137 -16.18 19.57 43.36
C LEU A 137 -15.15 20.68 43.60
N THR A 138 -15.32 21.43 44.69
CA THR A 138 -14.65 22.71 44.92
C THR A 138 -13.82 22.78 46.19
N GLU A 139 -13.89 21.78 47.08
CA GLU A 139 -13.26 21.83 48.40
C GLU A 139 -11.95 21.04 48.45
N PHE A 140 -10.81 21.74 48.42
CA PHE A 140 -9.51 21.11 48.59
C PHE A 140 -9.34 20.57 50.02
N CYS A 141 -8.89 19.31 50.14
CA CYS A 141 -8.78 18.59 51.41
C CYS A 141 -7.30 18.32 51.76
N PRO A 142 -6.62 19.25 52.46
CA PRO A 142 -5.25 19.03 52.88
C PRO A 142 -5.15 17.99 54.01
N ILE A 143 -4.14 17.15 53.92
CA ILE A 143 -3.72 16.22 54.96
C ILE A 143 -2.82 17.00 55.91
N PRO A 144 -3.08 16.95 57.22
CA PRO A 144 -2.20 17.56 58.21
C PRO A 144 -0.76 17.06 58.06
N ASN A 145 0.20 17.97 58.18
CA ASN A 145 1.64 17.67 58.21
C ASN A 145 2.27 17.16 56.90
N VAL A 146 1.63 17.30 55.73
CA VAL A 146 2.31 17.09 54.45
C VAL A 146 3.25 18.28 54.17
N PRO A 147 4.57 18.07 54.00
CA PRO A 147 5.49 19.13 53.65
C PRO A 147 5.16 19.76 52.30
N HIS A 148 5.42 21.05 52.15
CA HIS A 148 5.16 21.77 50.89
C HIS A 148 5.90 21.15 49.70
N SER A 149 7.11 20.63 49.92
CA SER A 149 7.94 19.95 48.90
C SER A 149 7.39 18.60 48.45
N GLU A 150 6.55 17.97 49.27
CA GLU A 150 5.97 16.65 49.01
C GLU A 150 4.59 16.73 48.36
N PHE A 151 4.07 17.95 48.19
CA PHE A 151 2.72 18.18 47.72
C PHE A 151 2.43 17.43 46.42
N THR A 152 3.24 17.63 45.38
CA THR A 152 3.00 17.00 44.08
C THR A 152 3.19 15.49 44.09
N ARG A 153 4.00 14.94 45.00
CA ARG A 153 4.09 13.48 45.17
C ARG A 153 2.81 12.90 45.77
N VAL A 154 2.21 13.60 46.74
CA VAL A 154 1.01 13.14 47.46
C VAL A 154 -0.28 13.41 46.68
N TYR A 155 -0.40 14.61 46.11
CA TYR A 155 -1.60 15.13 45.47
C TYR A 155 -1.55 15.14 43.95
N GLY A 156 -0.36 15.06 43.34
CA GLY A 156 -0.18 15.44 41.94
C GLY A 156 -0.20 16.95 41.73
N ASP A 157 -0.22 17.38 40.47
CA ASP A 157 -0.37 18.79 40.08
C ASP A 157 -1.81 19.17 39.72
N SER A 158 -2.67 18.17 39.57
CA SER A 158 -4.07 18.32 39.19
C SER A 158 -4.94 17.32 39.97
N PHE A 159 -6.26 17.43 39.82
CA PHE A 159 -7.22 16.45 40.29
C PHE A 159 -8.23 16.11 39.21
N ILE A 160 -8.86 14.95 39.34
CA ILE A 160 -9.88 14.47 38.40
C ILE A 160 -11.21 15.15 38.72
N SER A 161 -11.63 16.08 37.87
CA SER A 161 -12.87 16.85 38.04
C SER A 161 -14.07 16.29 37.27
N GLY A 162 -13.82 15.35 36.36
CA GLY A 162 -14.85 14.77 35.52
C GLY A 162 -14.32 13.73 34.54
N PHE A 163 -15.21 13.26 33.67
CA PHE A 163 -14.91 12.27 32.64
C PHE A 163 -15.57 12.63 31.31
N THR A 164 -14.98 12.21 30.20
CA THR A 164 -15.62 12.23 28.88
C THR A 164 -16.13 10.84 28.53
N GLU A 165 -17.39 10.73 28.11
CA GLU A 165 -18.01 9.49 27.64
C GLU A 165 -18.22 9.54 26.12
N GLY A 166 -17.97 8.41 25.47
CA GLY A 166 -18.11 8.22 24.03
C GLY A 166 -17.22 7.08 23.55
N GLY A 167 -16.38 7.33 22.55
CA GLY A 167 -15.48 6.33 22.00
C GLY A 167 -14.26 6.91 21.30
N GLU A 168 -13.19 6.13 21.26
CA GLU A 168 -11.94 6.46 20.56
C GLU A 168 -11.57 5.27 19.69
N PHE A 169 -11.42 5.49 18.39
CA PHE A 169 -10.87 4.54 17.43
C PHE A 169 -9.55 5.09 16.92
N ASN A 170 -8.49 4.32 17.04
CA ASN A 170 -7.15 4.67 16.60
C ASN A 170 -6.61 3.56 15.71
N ALA A 171 -6.09 3.93 14.55
CA ALA A 171 -5.44 3.00 13.65
C ALA A 171 -4.15 3.58 13.11
N LEU A 172 -3.10 2.75 13.12
CA LEU A 172 -1.78 3.09 12.62
C LEU A 172 -1.44 2.16 11.46
N VAL A 173 -1.40 2.72 10.26
CA VAL A 173 -1.00 2.03 9.04
C VAL A 173 0.49 2.27 8.83
N SER A 174 1.31 1.23 8.99
CA SER A 174 2.76 1.25 8.83
C SER A 174 3.14 0.48 7.57
N ILE A 175 3.78 1.13 6.60
CA ILE A 175 4.13 0.54 5.31
C ILE A 175 5.63 0.56 5.11
N LYS A 176 6.20 -0.62 4.91
CA LYS A 176 7.60 -0.81 4.50
C LYS A 176 7.64 -1.07 3.00
N LEU A 177 8.20 -0.15 2.24
CA LEU A 177 8.21 -0.18 0.79
C LEU A 177 9.36 -1.06 0.28
N ARG A 178 9.11 -1.80 -0.79
CA ARG A 178 10.21 -2.43 -1.55
C ARG A 178 11.02 -1.40 -2.32
N ASP A 179 10.35 -0.39 -2.87
CA ASP A 179 10.95 0.74 -3.56
C ASP A 179 10.56 2.06 -2.90
N ARG A 180 11.53 2.66 -2.20
CA ARG A 180 11.37 3.95 -1.49
C ARG A 180 11.06 5.12 -2.42
N SER A 181 11.38 5.01 -3.71
CA SER A 181 11.10 6.05 -4.70
C SER A 181 9.60 6.26 -4.90
N LYS A 182 8.79 5.22 -4.65
CA LYS A 182 7.32 5.26 -4.75
C LYS A 182 6.64 5.86 -3.53
N ALA A 183 7.38 6.26 -2.49
CA ALA A 183 6.79 6.73 -1.25
C ALA A 183 5.83 7.91 -1.45
N LYS A 184 6.19 8.88 -2.32
CA LYS A 184 5.34 10.05 -2.58
C LYS A 184 4.03 9.68 -3.27
N GLU A 185 4.05 8.72 -4.20
CA GLU A 185 2.85 8.21 -4.88
C GLU A 185 1.91 7.53 -3.87
N ILE A 186 2.46 6.62 -3.05
CA ILE A 186 1.69 5.84 -2.08
C ILE A 186 1.13 6.75 -0.96
N LYS A 187 1.89 7.74 -0.49
CA LYS A 187 1.36 8.78 0.42
C LYS A 187 0.17 9.52 -0.20
N GLY A 188 0.23 9.83 -1.50
CA GLY A 188 -0.88 10.45 -2.24
C GLY A 188 -2.11 9.54 -2.30
N GLN A 189 -1.92 8.25 -2.59
CA GLN A 189 -3.00 7.26 -2.64
C GLN A 189 -3.67 7.08 -1.28
N LEU A 190 -2.90 6.84 -0.22
CA LEU A 190 -3.43 6.69 1.14
C LEU A 190 -4.26 7.90 1.58
N LYS A 191 -3.78 9.11 1.27
CA LYS A 191 -4.49 10.33 1.63
C LYS A 191 -5.87 10.40 0.97
N VAL A 192 -6.00 9.96 -0.29
CA VAL A 192 -7.29 9.94 -1.02
C VAL A 192 -8.17 8.80 -0.52
N GLU A 193 -7.61 7.61 -0.37
CA GLU A 193 -8.35 6.42 0.06
C GLU A 193 -8.92 6.59 1.46
N LEU A 194 -8.16 7.21 2.37
CA LEU A 194 -8.50 7.43 3.77
C LEU A 194 -8.90 8.88 4.05
N ASP A 195 -9.39 9.62 3.05
CA ASP A 195 -10.02 10.93 3.27
C ASP A 195 -11.46 10.76 3.75
N PHE A 196 -11.66 10.88 5.06
CA PHE A 196 -12.98 10.78 5.71
C PHE A 196 -13.80 12.08 5.60
N LYS A 197 -13.21 13.20 5.15
CA LYS A 197 -13.91 14.50 5.06
C LYS A 197 -14.77 14.64 3.81
N VAL A 198 -14.46 13.89 2.75
CA VAL A 198 -15.21 13.92 1.49
C VAL A 198 -16.55 13.17 1.61
N THR A 199 -16.60 12.14 2.47
CA THR A 199 -17.80 11.30 2.68
C THR A 199 -18.76 11.83 3.75
N SER A 200 -18.31 12.68 4.68
CA SER A 200 -19.15 13.16 5.81
C SER A 200 -20.07 14.34 5.49
N VAL A 201 -20.00 14.95 4.29
CA VAL A 201 -20.74 16.20 3.96
C VAL A 201 -21.76 16.04 2.82
N LYS A 202 -21.83 14.89 2.13
CA LYS A 202 -22.83 14.66 1.09
C LYS A 202 -23.39 13.25 1.17
N GLY A 203 -24.62 13.15 1.67
CA GLY A 203 -25.55 12.15 1.16
C GLY A 203 -25.60 12.29 -0.37
N GLU A 204 -25.54 11.15 -1.04
CA GLU A 204 -25.61 11.02 -2.51
C GLU A 204 -24.45 11.67 -3.29
N ALA A 205 -23.32 10.98 -3.33
CA ALA A 205 -22.51 10.98 -4.54
C ALA A 205 -21.92 9.59 -4.75
N SER A 206 -22.41 8.89 -5.78
CA SER A 206 -21.69 7.77 -6.40
C SER A 206 -20.32 8.26 -6.86
N VAL A 207 -19.34 8.20 -5.97
CA VAL A 207 -17.93 8.27 -6.35
C VAL A 207 -17.71 7.03 -7.21
N ASN A 208 -17.48 7.24 -8.50
CA ASN A 208 -17.08 6.21 -9.44
C ASN A 208 -16.09 5.26 -8.73
N LYS A 209 -16.50 4.00 -8.57
CA LYS A 209 -15.62 2.87 -8.24
C LYS A 209 -14.62 2.70 -9.38
N GLN A 210 -13.64 3.60 -9.50
CA GLN A 210 -12.36 3.18 -10.01
C GLN A 210 -11.73 2.37 -8.89
N ASN A 211 -11.81 1.04 -9.05
CA ASN A 211 -10.97 0.07 -8.34
C ASN A 211 -9.53 0.60 -8.35
N SER A 212 -9.15 1.28 -7.28
CA SER A 212 -7.81 1.83 -7.07
C SER A 212 -7.09 1.04 -5.98
N SER A 213 -7.44 -0.24 -5.83
CA SER A 213 -6.55 -1.25 -5.26
C SER A 213 -5.38 -1.52 -6.21
N LYS A 214 -4.60 -0.48 -6.53
CA LYS A 214 -3.22 -0.65 -6.94
C LYS A 214 -2.52 -1.27 -5.73
N ASN A 215 -2.22 -2.56 -5.85
CA ASN A 215 -1.54 -3.34 -4.83
C ASN A 215 -0.30 -2.57 -4.35
N ILE A 216 -0.27 -2.19 -3.07
CA ILE A 216 0.87 -1.50 -2.47
C ILE A 216 2.04 -2.48 -2.51
N ASP A 217 3.07 -2.16 -3.29
CA ASP A 217 4.26 -3.00 -3.46
C ASP A 217 5.18 -2.87 -2.23
N GLY A 218 4.73 -3.44 -1.12
CA GLY A 218 5.36 -3.35 0.20
C GLY A 218 4.64 -4.18 1.26
N GLU A 219 5.24 -4.25 2.45
CA GLU A 219 4.62 -4.86 3.62
C GLU A 219 3.76 -3.80 4.33
N THR A 220 2.45 -4.02 4.41
CA THR A 220 1.51 -3.15 5.12
C THR A 220 1.11 -3.80 6.44
N THR A 221 1.37 -3.12 7.55
CA THR A 221 0.94 -3.51 8.89
C THR A 221 -0.10 -2.52 9.39
N ILE A 222 -1.29 -3.01 9.77
CA ILE A 222 -2.35 -2.17 10.34
C ILE A 222 -2.54 -2.58 11.80
N ALA A 223 -2.27 -1.65 12.71
CA ALA A 223 -2.53 -1.82 14.13
C ALA A 223 -3.73 -0.95 14.52
N VAL A 224 -4.73 -1.56 15.15
CA VAL A 224 -5.97 -0.88 15.55
C VAL A 224 -6.18 -1.02 17.05
N SER A 225 -6.60 0.07 17.69
CA SER A 225 -7.06 0.10 19.07
C SER A 225 -8.34 0.91 19.14
N TRP A 226 -9.36 0.37 19.80
CA TRP A 226 -10.60 1.10 20.02
C TRP A 226 -11.09 0.95 21.46
N ARG A 227 -11.88 1.93 21.87
CA ARG A 227 -12.59 1.98 23.14
C ARG A 227 -13.97 2.59 22.89
N GLY A 228 -15.02 1.94 23.37
CA GLY A 228 -16.40 2.30 23.06
C GLY A 228 -16.85 1.68 21.74
N GLY A 229 -18.16 1.66 21.51
CA GLY A 229 -18.75 1.04 20.32
C GLY A 229 -19.02 -0.47 20.42
N GLY A 230 -18.57 -1.11 21.50
CA GLY A 230 -18.73 -2.54 21.69
C GLY A 230 -17.85 -3.34 20.73
N ASP A 231 -18.41 -4.42 20.17
CA ASP A 231 -17.73 -5.21 19.16
C ASP A 231 -17.91 -4.57 17.78
N ILE A 232 -16.91 -3.78 17.38
CA ILE A 232 -16.87 -3.12 16.07
C ILE A 232 -16.29 -4.04 14.99
N LYS A 233 -15.78 -5.23 15.40
CA LYS A 233 -15.23 -6.23 14.50
C LYS A 233 -16.27 -7.32 14.31
N ASN A 234 -17.17 -7.12 13.36
CA ASN A 234 -18.12 -8.16 12.96
C ASN A 234 -17.37 -9.43 12.50
N GLU A 235 -17.97 -10.62 12.63
CA GLU A 235 -17.44 -11.93 12.22
C GLU A 235 -16.92 -11.96 10.76
N MET A 236 -17.39 -11.05 9.91
CA MET A 236 -16.95 -10.89 8.52
C MET A 236 -15.55 -10.23 8.36
N VAL A 237 -15.04 -9.52 9.37
CA VAL A 237 -13.71 -8.92 9.33
C VAL A 237 -12.73 -9.91 9.93
N THR A 238 -12.11 -10.77 9.12
CA THR A 238 -11.05 -11.66 9.61
C THR A 238 -9.75 -10.87 9.79
N ASP A 239 -9.43 -10.01 8.81
CA ASP A 239 -8.19 -9.23 8.72
C ASP A 239 -8.43 -7.73 8.53
N TRP A 240 -7.49 -6.92 9.02
CA TRP A 240 -7.47 -5.47 8.80
C TRP A 240 -6.85 -5.16 7.44
N THR A 241 -7.65 -4.65 6.51
CA THR A 241 -7.23 -4.08 5.22
C THR A 241 -7.57 -2.59 5.19
N LEU A 242 -7.07 -1.84 4.21
CA LEU A 242 -7.41 -0.41 4.08
C LEU A 242 -8.93 -0.21 3.87
N GLU A 243 -9.57 -1.14 3.16
CA GLU A 243 -11.02 -1.13 2.91
C GLU A 243 -11.81 -1.41 4.19
N THR A 244 -11.50 -2.50 4.92
CA THR A 244 -12.20 -2.83 6.17
C THR A 244 -11.95 -1.78 7.24
N LEU A 245 -10.73 -1.24 7.30
CA LEU A 245 -10.37 -0.14 8.20
C LEU A 245 -11.23 1.10 7.94
N LYS A 246 -11.41 1.49 6.67
CA LYS A 246 -12.20 2.66 6.31
C LYS A 246 -13.68 2.46 6.65
N ALA A 247 -14.24 1.30 6.33
CA ALA A 247 -15.64 0.98 6.63
C ALA A 247 -15.92 1.03 8.13
N VAL A 248 -15.15 0.30 8.93
CA VAL A 248 -15.31 0.26 10.40
C VAL A 248 -15.12 1.64 11.02
N ALA A 249 -14.14 2.43 10.56
CA ALA A 249 -13.96 3.78 11.07
C ALA A 249 -15.19 4.66 10.81
N MET A 250 -15.80 4.60 9.61
CA MET A 250 -16.99 5.38 9.24
C MET A 250 -18.24 4.99 10.03
N GLU A 251 -18.42 3.71 10.35
CA GLU A 251 -19.54 3.20 11.16
C GLU A 251 -19.33 3.41 12.67
N PHE A 252 -18.09 3.63 13.10
CA PHE A 252 -17.71 3.76 14.51
C PHE A 252 -18.58 4.74 15.33
N PRO A 253 -18.95 5.95 14.84
CA PRO A 253 -19.81 6.85 15.59
C PRO A 253 -21.19 6.28 15.95
N GLU A 254 -21.80 5.50 15.04
CA GLU A 254 -23.09 4.84 15.27
C GLU A 254 -22.96 3.75 16.32
N HIS A 255 -21.90 2.95 16.25
CA HIS A 255 -21.59 1.96 17.28
C HIS A 255 -21.40 2.61 18.65
N VAL A 256 -20.67 3.73 18.72
CA VAL A 256 -20.46 4.47 19.97
C VAL A 256 -21.77 5.06 20.50
N MET A 257 -22.70 5.45 19.62
CA MET A 257 -24.03 5.88 20.04
C MET A 257 -24.75 4.76 20.80
N ALA A 258 -24.62 3.51 20.38
CA ALA A 258 -25.20 2.37 21.08
C ALA A 258 -24.46 2.04 22.38
N CYS A 259 -23.12 2.04 22.35
CA CYS A 259 -22.25 1.55 23.43
C CYS A 259 -21.16 2.56 23.84
N PRO A 260 -21.51 3.70 24.44
CA PRO A 260 -20.53 4.68 24.91
C PRO A 260 -19.79 4.17 26.15
N ILE A 261 -18.51 4.49 26.27
CA ILE A 261 -17.73 4.25 27.49
C ILE A 261 -16.87 5.48 27.84
N ARG A 262 -16.25 5.47 29.03
CA ARG A 262 -15.30 6.51 29.39
C ARG A 262 -14.02 6.41 28.58
N THR A 263 -13.66 7.52 27.97
CA THR A 263 -12.46 7.62 27.14
C THR A 263 -11.34 8.36 27.86
N ASN A 264 -11.66 9.48 28.52
CA ASN A 264 -10.68 10.32 29.22
C ASN A 264 -11.21 10.81 30.57
N ALA A 265 -10.29 11.03 31.51
CA ALA A 265 -10.50 11.88 32.68
C ALA A 265 -10.23 13.34 32.33
N ILE A 266 -11.04 14.23 32.89
CA ILE A 266 -10.88 15.69 32.81
C ILE A 266 -10.10 16.12 34.05
N LEU A 267 -8.95 16.75 33.81
CA LEU A 267 -8.04 17.20 34.86
C LEU A 267 -8.23 18.71 35.10
N THR A 268 -8.33 19.08 36.36
CA THR A 268 -8.40 20.48 36.80
C THR A 268 -7.24 20.78 37.76
N LYS A 269 -6.64 21.97 37.62
CA LYS A 269 -5.52 22.41 38.47
C LYS A 269 -6.03 22.80 39.86
N TYR A 270 -5.30 22.45 40.92
CA TYR A 270 -5.65 22.88 42.28
C TYR A 270 -5.71 24.41 42.41
N THR A 271 -4.87 25.11 41.66
CA THR A 271 -4.81 26.58 41.59
C THR A 271 -6.05 27.23 40.99
N SER A 272 -7.03 26.47 40.48
CA SER A 272 -8.33 27.01 40.08
C SER A 272 -9.38 26.98 41.20
N LEU A 273 -9.08 26.35 42.35
CA LEU A 273 -10.01 26.22 43.47
C LEU A 273 -9.86 27.38 44.44
N LYS A 274 -10.99 28.01 44.82
CA LYS A 274 -10.99 29.06 45.85
C LYS A 274 -10.52 28.53 47.22
N SER A 275 -11.04 27.37 47.63
CA SER A 275 -10.69 26.70 48.90
C SER A 275 -9.18 26.39 49.03
N PHE A 276 -8.50 26.15 47.90
CA PHE A 276 -7.06 25.93 47.86
C PHE A 276 -6.27 27.17 48.32
N TYR A 277 -6.74 28.37 48.01
CA TYR A 277 -6.09 29.61 48.45
C TYR A 277 -6.50 30.03 49.86
N GLU A 278 -7.71 29.69 50.29
CA GLU A 278 -8.21 29.95 51.65
C GLU A 278 -7.59 29.01 52.70
N GLY A 279 -7.15 27.82 52.29
CA GLY A 279 -6.49 26.85 53.16
C GLY A 279 -5.15 27.34 53.70
N THR A 280 -4.89 27.05 54.98
CA THR A 280 -3.60 27.31 55.64
C THR A 280 -2.48 26.36 55.17
N ILE A 281 -2.86 25.18 54.66
CA ILE A 281 -1.95 24.15 54.13
C ILE A 281 -2.27 23.97 52.64
N LYS A 282 -1.57 24.70 51.76
CA LYS A 282 -1.84 24.68 50.31
C LYS A 282 -0.72 24.06 49.47
N GLY A 283 0.49 23.87 50.01
CA GLY A 283 1.62 23.37 49.20
C GLY A 283 1.89 24.26 47.97
N SER A 284 2.70 23.76 47.03
CA SER A 284 2.92 24.40 45.74
C SER A 284 2.93 23.32 44.67
N PRO A 285 1.80 23.05 43.97
CA PRO A 285 1.76 22.12 42.86
C PRO A 285 2.84 22.48 41.83
N LEU A 286 3.59 21.49 41.37
CA LEU A 286 4.56 21.66 40.30
C LEU A 286 3.84 21.92 38.97
N ASP A 287 4.43 22.76 38.12
CA ASP A 287 3.89 23.10 36.82
C ASP A 287 4.64 22.37 35.71
N TYR A 288 3.93 21.53 34.97
CA TYR A 288 4.47 20.69 33.90
C TYR A 288 4.11 21.16 32.49
N GLU A 289 3.52 22.36 32.32
CA GLU A 289 3.09 22.84 30.99
C GLU A 289 4.21 22.78 29.94
N ASN A 290 5.43 23.19 30.30
CA ASN A 290 6.59 23.13 29.40
C ASN A 290 7.31 21.78 29.41
N ALA A 291 7.09 20.95 30.43
CA ALA A 291 7.76 19.66 30.58
C ALA A 291 7.26 18.62 29.57
N GLY A 292 6.01 18.76 29.11
CA GLY A 292 5.41 17.85 28.12
C GLY A 292 6.24 17.74 26.85
N VAL A 293 6.56 18.87 26.23
CA VAL A 293 7.33 18.94 24.97
C VAL A 293 8.71 18.29 25.11
N TYR A 294 9.39 18.54 26.24
CA TYR A 294 10.69 17.95 26.51
C TYR A 294 10.58 16.43 26.67
N SER A 295 9.58 15.93 27.42
CA SER A 295 9.37 14.49 27.58
C SER A 295 8.99 13.78 26.27
N SER A 296 8.30 14.46 25.35
CA SER A 296 8.02 13.96 24.00
C SER A 296 9.31 13.79 23.18
N ALA A 297 10.23 14.76 23.27
CA ALA A 297 11.56 14.64 22.64
C ALA A 297 12.40 13.50 23.27
N LEU A 298 12.35 13.34 24.59
CA LEU A 298 12.99 12.23 25.29
C LEU A 298 12.41 10.88 24.86
N LEU A 299 11.09 10.80 24.62
CA LEU A 299 10.41 9.58 24.16
C LEU A 299 10.90 9.18 22.78
N ASP A 300 10.99 10.12 21.84
CA ASP A 300 11.51 9.85 20.50
C ASP A 300 12.95 9.33 20.55
N ALA A 301 13.81 9.97 21.35
CA ALA A 301 15.19 9.54 21.53
C ALA A 301 15.28 8.15 22.18
N TYR A 302 14.45 7.88 23.19
CA TYR A 302 14.38 6.58 23.86
C TYR A 302 13.98 5.47 22.87
N MET A 303 13.00 5.72 22.00
CA MET A 303 12.58 4.75 20.99
C MET A 303 13.63 4.53 19.91
N ASP A 304 14.35 5.57 19.49
CA ASP A 304 15.48 5.42 18.57
C ASP A 304 16.57 4.52 19.16
N TYR A 305 16.90 4.71 20.45
CA TYR A 305 17.82 3.83 21.15
C TYR A 305 17.29 2.40 21.28
N LYS A 306 16.01 2.22 21.58
CA LYS A 306 15.40 0.90 21.69
C LYS A 306 15.50 0.11 20.39
N VAL A 307 15.20 0.74 19.25
CA VAL A 307 15.34 0.13 17.92
C VAL A 307 16.80 -0.15 17.62
N MET A 308 17.70 0.78 17.92
CA MET A 308 19.13 0.60 17.72
C MET A 308 19.68 -0.57 18.55
N TRP A 309 19.28 -0.70 19.81
CA TRP A 309 19.64 -1.82 20.69
C TRP A 309 19.23 -3.18 20.10
N ARG A 310 18.02 -3.26 19.51
CA ARG A 310 17.53 -4.44 18.80
C ARG A 310 18.32 -4.72 17.52
N ASN A 311 18.61 -3.69 16.73
CA ASN A 311 19.38 -3.84 15.49
C ASN A 311 20.82 -4.30 15.77
N ILE A 312 21.45 -3.82 16.85
CA ILE A 312 22.76 -4.33 17.28
C ILE A 312 22.65 -5.81 17.63
N GLN A 313 21.62 -6.22 18.36
CA GLN A 313 21.39 -7.63 18.70
C GLN A 313 21.18 -8.50 17.45
N ALA A 314 20.39 -8.03 16.49
CA ALA A 314 20.18 -8.73 15.22
C ALA A 314 21.48 -8.85 14.42
N ALA A 315 22.25 -7.75 14.32
CA ALA A 315 23.55 -7.75 13.65
C ALA A 315 24.55 -8.71 14.30
N MET A 316 24.56 -8.80 15.63
CA MET A 316 25.39 -9.79 16.35
C MET A 316 25.03 -11.21 15.92
N TRP A 317 23.74 -11.54 15.87
CA TRP A 317 23.29 -12.86 15.42
C TRP A 317 23.64 -13.13 13.95
N GLU A 318 23.41 -12.17 13.05
CA GLU A 318 23.73 -12.33 11.62
C GLU A 318 25.24 -12.54 11.38
N VAL A 319 26.09 -11.81 12.10
CA VAL A 319 27.55 -11.96 12.01
C VAL A 319 27.99 -13.32 12.57
N GLU A 320 27.37 -13.79 13.65
CA GLU A 320 27.63 -15.13 14.22
C GLU A 320 27.29 -16.24 13.22
N GLN A 321 26.22 -16.07 12.44
CA GLN A 321 25.82 -16.99 11.37
C GLN A 321 26.61 -16.82 10.06
N GLY A 322 27.53 -15.85 9.98
CA GLY A 322 28.29 -15.54 8.75
C GLY A 322 27.44 -14.92 7.63
N GLN A 323 26.27 -14.36 7.95
CA GLN A 323 25.35 -13.73 6.99
C GLN A 323 25.68 -12.25 6.72
N SER A 324 26.36 -11.61 7.68
CA SER A 324 26.70 -10.19 7.62
C SER A 324 28.16 -9.96 7.98
N GLU A 325 28.78 -8.96 7.37
CA GLU A 325 30.13 -8.48 7.69
C GLU A 325 30.09 -7.11 8.38
N LEU A 326 31.12 -6.84 9.17
CA LEU A 326 31.26 -5.58 9.91
C LEU A 326 32.40 -4.75 9.36
N THR A 327 32.10 -3.51 9.01
CA THR A 327 33.11 -2.52 8.63
C THR A 327 33.28 -1.48 9.72
N ALA A 328 34.53 -1.23 10.13
CA ALA A 328 34.85 -0.23 11.13
C ALA A 328 34.52 1.18 10.63
N LYS A 329 34.08 2.04 11.54
CA LYS A 329 33.96 3.48 11.28
C LYS A 329 35.30 4.16 11.54
N ILE A 330 35.57 5.21 10.75
CA ILE A 330 36.76 6.06 10.90
C ILE A 330 36.51 7.02 12.06
N ASP A 331 37.56 7.37 12.79
CA ASP A 331 37.50 8.41 13.82
C ASP A 331 37.05 9.74 13.22
N ILE A 332 36.12 10.39 13.94
CA ILE A 332 35.54 11.66 13.53
C ILE A 332 36.29 12.78 14.25
N PRO A 333 36.90 13.75 13.54
CA PRO A 333 37.76 14.78 14.14
C PRO A 333 37.11 15.63 15.23
N GLU A 334 35.78 15.82 15.21
CA GLU A 334 35.06 16.62 16.21
C GLU A 334 34.81 15.87 17.53
N PHE A 335 34.92 14.54 17.55
CA PHE A 335 34.57 13.72 18.73
C PHE A 335 35.49 13.91 19.95
N PRO A 336 36.81 14.13 19.82
CA PRO A 336 37.68 14.42 20.96
C PRO A 336 37.28 15.70 21.72
N GLU A 337 36.85 16.74 21.00
CA GLU A 337 36.41 18.00 21.60
C GLU A 337 35.08 17.79 22.35
N LEU A 338 34.10 17.20 21.69
CA LEU A 338 32.81 16.83 22.30
C LEU A 338 32.98 15.92 23.52
N SER A 339 33.92 14.98 23.48
CA SER A 339 34.21 14.10 24.61
C SER A 339 34.78 14.88 25.80
N ARG A 340 35.62 15.89 25.56
CA ARG A 340 36.15 16.77 26.61
C ARG A 340 35.04 17.58 27.28
N GLU A 341 34.11 18.12 26.50
CA GLU A 341 32.95 18.87 27.00
C GLU A 341 32.01 18.00 27.84
N ALA A 342 31.70 16.79 27.35
CA ALA A 342 30.87 15.83 28.07
C ALA A 342 31.49 15.44 29.42
N ASN A 343 32.79 15.15 29.45
CA ASN A 343 33.52 14.83 30.67
C ASN A 343 33.56 16.01 31.64
N ALA A 344 33.84 17.23 31.16
CA ALA A 344 33.83 18.43 32.00
C ALA A 344 32.45 18.69 32.62
N THR A 345 31.38 18.40 31.88
CA THR A 345 29.99 18.51 32.38
C THR A 345 29.71 17.46 33.46
N TYR A 346 30.13 16.21 33.22
CA TYR A 346 30.02 15.13 34.21
C TYR A 346 30.80 15.44 35.49
N ASP A 347 32.02 15.94 35.41
CA ASP A 347 32.83 16.28 36.58
C ASP A 347 32.16 17.38 37.44
N LYS A 348 31.56 18.38 36.79
CA LYS A 348 30.75 19.40 37.48
C LYS A 348 29.56 18.78 38.21
N GLN A 349 28.80 17.90 37.55
CA GLN A 349 27.66 17.21 38.15
C GLN A 349 28.09 16.30 39.31
N LEU A 350 29.22 15.61 39.16
CA LEU A 350 29.77 14.73 40.18
C LEU A 350 30.20 15.52 41.42
N ALA A 351 30.79 16.71 41.24
CA ALA A 351 31.11 17.61 42.35
C ALA A 351 29.85 18.09 43.09
N ILE A 352 28.79 18.46 42.37
CA ILE A 352 27.49 18.84 42.95
C ILE A 352 26.89 17.66 43.72
N TYR A 353 26.91 16.46 43.15
CA TYR A 353 26.43 15.25 43.79
C TYR A 353 27.17 14.94 45.08
N LYS A 354 28.51 14.95 45.06
CA LYS A 354 29.35 14.72 46.26
C LYS A 354 29.01 15.72 47.37
N ARG A 355 28.80 16.99 47.03
CA ARG A 355 28.38 18.01 48.00
C ARG A 355 27.01 17.69 48.61
N ARG A 356 26.00 17.38 47.77
CA ARG A 356 24.64 17.02 48.23
C ARG A 356 24.62 15.73 49.06
N MET A 357 25.47 14.76 48.73
CA MET A 357 25.61 13.53 49.52
C MET A 357 26.18 13.81 50.90
N LEU A 358 27.21 14.66 51.01
CA LEU A 358 27.77 15.08 52.31
C LEU A 358 26.70 15.81 53.15
N GLU A 359 25.92 16.70 52.54
CA GLU A 359 24.79 17.38 53.20
C GLU A 359 23.73 16.38 53.66
N TYR A 360 23.40 15.39 52.83
CA TYR A 360 22.44 14.33 53.16
C TYR A 360 22.92 13.52 54.37
N GLU A 361 24.16 13.01 54.34
CA GLU A 361 24.79 12.23 55.42
C GLU A 361 24.83 13.02 56.73
N GLN A 362 25.32 14.26 56.71
CA GLN A 362 25.38 15.14 57.89
C GLN A 362 23.99 15.39 58.50
N SER A 363 22.97 15.53 57.65
CA SER A 363 21.60 15.77 58.08
C SER A 363 20.87 14.52 58.59
N ASN A 364 21.38 13.33 58.28
CA ASN A 364 20.84 12.06 58.74
C ASN A 364 21.47 11.67 60.08
N ASP A 365 22.76 11.95 60.27
CA ASP A 365 23.46 11.75 61.55
C ASP A 365 22.87 12.63 62.68
N THR A 366 22.45 13.87 62.37
CA THR A 366 21.79 14.75 63.35
C THR A 366 20.42 14.22 63.80
N ALA A 367 19.67 13.54 62.93
CA ALA A 367 18.38 12.93 63.28
C ALA A 367 18.54 11.71 64.21
N ILE A 368 19.62 10.94 64.06
CA ILE A 368 19.95 9.80 64.93
C ILE A 368 20.41 10.28 66.31
N ILE A 369 21.21 11.34 66.39
CA ILE A 369 21.72 11.87 67.67
C ILE A 369 20.58 12.45 68.54
N SER A 370 19.55 13.07 67.95
CA SER A 370 18.38 13.56 68.71
C SER A 370 17.50 12.45 69.31
N GLY A 371 17.66 11.19 68.89
CA GLY A 371 16.95 10.03 69.45
C GLY A 371 17.69 9.29 70.56
N ALA A 372 18.98 9.58 70.78
CA ALA A 372 19.84 8.81 71.67
C ALA A 372 20.08 9.44 73.06
N THR A 373 19.63 10.67 73.30
CA THR A 373 19.73 11.33 74.62
C THR A 373 18.40 11.32 75.36
N ALA A 374 18.00 10.15 75.85
CA ALA A 374 17.04 10.01 76.95
C ALA A 374 17.43 8.78 77.81
N GLY A 375 18.54 8.92 78.53
CA GLY A 375 18.96 7.95 79.54
C GLY A 375 18.28 8.22 80.89
N SER A 376 17.50 7.22 81.34
CA SER A 376 17.31 6.77 82.72
C SER A 376 16.96 7.77 83.83
N THR A 377 15.75 7.65 84.38
CA THR A 377 15.52 7.27 85.80
C THR A 377 14.08 6.79 85.98
N GLU A 378 13.92 5.57 86.49
CA GLU A 378 12.65 4.99 86.93
C GLU A 378 12.19 5.63 88.24
N THR A 379 10.90 5.99 88.33
CA THR A 379 9.98 5.58 89.41
C THR A 379 8.55 5.95 89.02
N ALA A 380 7.64 4.98 89.06
CA ALA A 380 6.19 5.17 88.90
C ALA A 380 5.58 5.85 90.15
N PRO A 381 4.42 6.55 90.05
CA PRO A 381 3.13 5.85 90.11
C PRO A 381 2.00 6.42 89.23
N LYS A 382 0.93 5.63 89.17
CA LYS A 382 -0.34 5.82 88.44
C LYS A 382 -1.14 7.03 88.95
N ASP A 383 -1.75 7.82 88.06
CA ASP A 383 -3.18 8.14 88.14
C ASP A 383 -3.75 8.88 86.91
N LYS A 384 -5.08 8.84 86.81
CA LYS A 384 -5.94 9.26 85.71
C LYS A 384 -6.05 10.79 85.56
N GLY A 385 -6.24 11.24 84.31
CA GLY A 385 -6.99 12.46 84.00
C GLY A 385 -6.22 13.58 83.28
N SER A 386 -6.56 13.75 81.99
CA SER A 386 -6.59 15.01 81.21
C SER A 386 -5.52 16.08 81.45
N ALA A 387 -4.57 16.22 80.52
CA ALA A 387 -4.16 17.49 79.90
C ALA A 387 -2.90 17.31 79.03
N VAL A 388 -2.95 17.85 77.81
CA VAL A 388 -1.85 18.44 77.03
C VAL A 388 -0.59 17.57 76.86
N MET A 389 -0.46 16.92 75.70
CA MET A 389 0.85 16.55 75.15
C MET A 389 1.07 17.27 73.82
N SER A 390 1.71 18.44 73.91
CA SER A 390 2.57 18.95 72.84
C SER A 390 3.81 18.05 72.80
N SER A 391 3.73 16.94 72.09
CA SER A 391 4.89 16.10 71.82
C SER A 391 5.16 16.19 70.34
N GLN A 392 6.20 16.95 70.02
CA GLN A 392 6.77 17.11 68.68
C GLN A 392 6.99 15.74 68.03
N MET A 393 6.05 15.33 67.17
CA MET A 393 6.33 14.32 66.15
C MET A 393 7.27 14.98 65.14
N SER A 394 8.56 14.69 65.28
CA SER A 394 9.56 14.96 64.25
C SER A 394 9.07 14.36 62.93
N LEU A 395 8.77 15.24 61.97
CA LEU A 395 8.34 14.93 60.62
C LEU A 395 9.32 13.95 59.94
N LEU A 396 8.86 12.73 59.67
CA LEU A 396 9.49 11.83 58.70
C LEU A 396 9.31 12.42 57.30
N THR A 397 10.12 13.44 56.99
CA THR A 397 10.33 13.88 55.61
C THR A 397 11.20 12.79 54.99
N VAL A 398 10.65 11.98 54.08
CA VAL A 398 11.42 10.95 53.37
C VAL A 398 12.40 11.69 52.46
N LYS A 399 13.60 12.00 52.97
CA LYS A 399 14.66 12.60 52.16
C LYS A 399 15.09 11.58 51.12
N THR A 400 14.85 11.88 49.85
CA THR A 400 15.29 11.05 48.74
C THR A 400 16.81 11.05 48.69
N VAL A 401 17.40 9.86 48.59
CA VAL A 401 18.86 9.71 48.46
C VAL A 401 19.29 10.38 47.15
N PRO A 402 20.25 11.32 47.18
CA PRO A 402 20.74 11.92 45.95
C PRO A 402 21.23 10.83 44.98
N LYS A 403 20.84 10.95 43.71
CA LYS A 403 21.22 10.02 42.64
C LYS A 403 22.58 10.41 42.09
N SER A 404 23.56 9.50 42.09
CA SER A 404 24.86 9.74 41.44
C SER A 404 24.70 9.99 39.95
N PRO A 405 25.37 10.99 39.35
CA PRO A 405 25.39 11.17 37.89
C PRO A 405 26.02 9.95 37.22
N MET A 406 25.66 9.70 35.96
CA MET A 406 26.24 8.61 35.16
C MET A 406 27.32 9.16 34.24
N PRO A 407 28.44 8.46 34.08
CA PRO A 407 29.50 8.90 33.19
C PRO A 407 29.03 8.93 31.73
N PRO A 408 29.57 9.84 30.92
CA PRO A 408 29.35 9.84 29.48
C PRO A 408 29.95 8.58 28.85
N ASN A 409 29.32 8.08 27.79
CA ASN A 409 29.92 7.01 26.99
C ASN A 409 31.10 7.56 26.19
N GLU A 410 32.09 6.71 25.91
CA GLU A 410 33.23 7.09 25.08
C GLU A 410 32.77 7.44 23.65
N LEU A 411 33.13 8.62 23.16
CA LEU A 411 32.87 9.04 21.78
C LEU A 411 33.95 8.51 20.83
N LYS A 412 34.08 7.18 20.80
CA LYS A 412 35.00 6.47 19.90
C LYS A 412 34.22 5.43 19.10
N PRO A 413 34.50 5.28 17.80
CA PRO A 413 33.98 4.18 17.01
C PRO A 413 34.14 2.83 17.72
N TYR A 414 33.06 2.06 17.79
CA TYR A 414 33.14 0.71 18.30
C TYR A 414 33.92 -0.18 17.34
N LYS A 415 34.69 -1.12 17.89
CA LYS A 415 35.44 -2.09 17.10
C LYS A 415 34.49 -2.92 16.23
N ALA A 416 34.79 -3.09 14.95
CA ALA A 416 34.08 -3.98 14.03
C ALA A 416 34.33 -5.46 14.39
N SER A 417 33.70 -5.92 15.46
CA SER A 417 33.81 -7.27 15.99
C SER A 417 32.61 -7.58 16.89
N MET A 418 32.34 -8.85 17.14
CA MET A 418 31.25 -9.27 18.04
C MET A 418 31.33 -8.62 19.43
N LEU A 419 32.54 -8.58 20.02
CA LEU A 419 32.77 -7.96 21.32
C LEU A 419 32.57 -6.43 21.29
N GLY A 420 32.87 -5.80 20.16
CA GLY A 420 32.61 -4.36 19.96
C GLY A 420 31.12 -4.07 19.89
N LEU A 421 30.35 -4.91 19.20
CA LEU A 421 28.88 -4.81 19.17
C LEU A 421 28.24 -5.10 20.53
N ASP A 422 28.76 -6.08 21.29
CA ASP A 422 28.27 -6.35 22.65
C ASP A 422 28.48 -5.14 23.58
N LYS A 423 29.67 -4.51 23.52
CA LYS A 423 29.93 -3.26 24.24
C LYS A 423 28.95 -2.17 23.79
N ALA A 424 28.78 -1.98 22.49
CA ALA A 424 27.85 -1.00 21.95
C ALA A 424 26.40 -1.25 22.41
N ARG A 425 25.97 -2.51 22.50
CA ARG A 425 24.65 -2.87 22.99
C ARG A 425 24.47 -2.50 24.46
N ARG A 426 25.47 -2.73 25.30
CA ARG A 426 25.46 -2.32 26.72
C ARG A 426 25.43 -0.80 26.86
N ASP A 427 26.29 -0.09 26.14
CA ASP A 427 26.37 1.37 26.17
C ASP A 427 25.08 2.02 25.64
N CYS A 428 24.46 1.43 24.61
CA CYS A 428 23.14 1.82 24.12
C CYS A 428 22.04 1.67 25.19
N ARG A 429 22.06 0.56 25.95
CA ARG A 429 21.14 0.39 27.10
C ARG A 429 21.41 1.41 28.21
N PHE A 430 22.67 1.78 28.46
CA PHE A 430 23.00 2.85 29.41
C PHE A 430 22.43 4.21 28.98
N GLU A 431 22.45 4.55 27.69
CA GLU A 431 21.82 5.78 27.18
C GLU A 431 20.30 5.77 27.40
N MET A 432 19.62 4.63 27.23
CA MET A 432 18.20 4.51 27.58
C MET A 432 17.95 4.75 29.07
N ILE A 433 18.82 4.23 29.96
CA ILE A 433 18.73 4.45 31.41
C ILE A 433 18.95 5.93 31.75
N LYS A 434 19.86 6.62 31.06
CA LYS A 434 20.06 8.08 31.21
C LYS A 434 18.79 8.85 30.90
N ILE A 435 18.10 8.51 29.80
CA ILE A 435 16.82 9.12 29.44
C ILE A 435 15.75 8.87 30.51
N VAL A 436 15.65 7.65 31.05
CA VAL A 436 14.70 7.36 32.15
C VAL A 436 14.99 8.22 33.40
N ARG A 437 16.26 8.37 33.76
CA ARG A 437 16.66 9.23 34.89
C ARG A 437 16.40 10.71 34.62
N GLU A 438 16.50 11.14 33.37
CA GLU A 438 16.16 12.49 32.97
C GLU A 438 14.65 12.76 33.12
N VAL A 439 13.81 11.81 32.71
CA VAL A 439 12.37 11.88 32.94
C VAL A 439 12.04 11.96 34.44
N ASP A 440 12.73 11.20 35.28
CA ASP A 440 12.57 11.30 36.74
C ASP A 440 12.98 12.67 37.27
N ALA A 441 14.08 13.25 36.78
CA ALA A 441 14.52 14.58 37.18
C ALA A 441 13.49 15.65 36.82
N VAL A 442 12.90 15.58 35.63
CA VAL A 442 11.81 16.48 35.20
C VAL A 442 10.54 16.26 36.03
N ALA A 443 10.23 15.02 36.41
CA ALA A 443 9.10 14.74 37.29
C ALA A 443 9.28 15.35 38.68
N GLU A 444 10.50 15.30 39.23
CA GLU A 444 10.86 15.88 40.53
C GLU A 444 10.95 17.43 40.48
N ASP A 445 11.49 17.99 39.40
CA ASP A 445 11.60 19.43 39.18
C ASP A 445 11.36 19.79 37.68
N PRO A 446 10.16 20.25 37.30
CA PRO A 446 9.84 20.57 35.91
C PRO A 446 10.72 21.65 35.29
N LYS A 447 11.37 22.51 36.09
CA LYS A 447 12.26 23.56 35.58
C LYS A 447 13.46 23.00 34.84
N VAL A 448 13.82 21.75 35.16
CA VAL A 448 14.83 20.96 34.46
C VAL A 448 14.59 20.92 32.95
N ALA A 449 13.33 20.87 32.51
CA ALA A 449 12.98 20.82 31.08
C ALA A 449 13.32 22.12 30.31
N CYS A 450 13.46 23.24 31.02
CA CYS A 450 13.74 24.56 30.45
C CYS A 450 15.13 25.09 30.82
N ASP A 451 15.98 24.27 31.45
CA ASP A 451 17.33 24.68 31.87
C ASP A 451 18.29 24.67 30.67
N PRO A 452 18.75 25.83 30.17
CA PRO A 452 19.62 25.91 29.01
C PRO A 452 21.02 25.32 29.27
N ASP A 453 21.46 25.28 30.52
CA ASP A 453 22.78 24.77 30.90
C ASP A 453 22.77 23.25 31.07
N ARG A 454 21.59 22.63 31.07
CA ARG A 454 21.39 21.19 31.22
C ARG A 454 21.66 20.45 29.92
N THR A 455 22.93 20.39 29.55
CA THR A 455 23.43 19.63 28.41
C THR A 455 23.96 18.25 28.83
N TRP A 456 24.26 17.39 27.85
CA TRP A 456 24.98 16.12 28.06
C TRP A 456 24.33 15.10 29.02
N GLN A 457 23.01 15.12 29.21
CA GLN A 457 22.32 14.13 30.06
C GLN A 457 22.32 12.73 29.44
N TYR A 458 22.28 12.67 28.10
CA TYR A 458 22.42 11.47 27.29
C TYR A 458 23.04 11.86 25.93
N LEU A 459 23.64 10.91 25.23
CA LEU A 459 24.17 11.12 23.89
C LEU A 459 23.03 11.15 22.88
N SER A 460 23.08 12.00 21.85
CA SER A 460 22.07 11.95 20.78
C SER A 460 22.08 10.59 20.06
N PRO A 461 20.93 9.97 19.78
CA PRO A 461 20.86 8.70 19.03
C PRO A 461 21.58 8.76 17.67
N SER A 462 21.54 9.92 17.00
CA SER A 462 22.23 10.13 15.73
C SER A 462 23.75 10.04 15.89
N VAL A 463 24.30 10.67 16.94
CA VAL A 463 25.75 10.63 17.23
C VAL A 463 26.16 9.21 17.65
N PHE A 464 25.38 8.55 18.51
CA PHE A 464 25.65 7.16 18.88
C PHE A 464 25.67 6.24 17.66
N ARG A 465 24.75 6.43 16.70
CA ARG A 465 24.71 5.65 15.45
C ARG A 465 25.98 5.83 14.60
N MET A 466 26.61 7.01 14.63
CA MET A 466 27.88 7.24 13.93
C MET A 466 29.04 6.43 14.52
N LEU A 467 28.97 6.06 15.80
CA LEU A 467 29.97 5.22 16.46
C LEU A 467 29.84 3.74 16.10
N LEU A 468 28.65 3.30 15.64
CA LEU A 468 28.39 1.89 15.36
C LEU A 468 29.07 1.42 14.06
N PRO A 469 29.61 0.19 14.03
CA PRO A 469 30.11 -0.42 12.79
C PRO A 469 29.01 -0.46 11.72
N THR A 470 29.41 -0.35 10.46
CA THR A 470 28.48 -0.59 9.35
C THR A 470 28.27 -2.09 9.21
N VAL A 471 27.01 -2.53 9.17
CA VAL A 471 26.63 -3.94 8.96
C VAL A 471 26.24 -4.11 7.50
N THR A 472 26.96 -4.96 6.77
CA THR A 472 26.68 -5.30 5.37
C THR A 472 26.18 -6.74 5.27
N ASN A 473 24.91 -6.90 4.90
CA ASN A 473 24.32 -8.22 4.71
C ASN A 473 24.70 -8.77 3.35
N LEU A 474 25.46 -9.87 3.34
CA LEU A 474 26.10 -10.43 2.15
C LEU A 474 25.07 -10.95 1.14
N ASP A 475 23.96 -11.52 1.60
CA ASP A 475 22.92 -12.05 0.73
C ASP A 475 22.11 -10.94 0.06
N LYS A 476 21.79 -9.88 0.82
CA LYS A 476 21.15 -8.68 0.25
C LYS A 476 22.07 -7.99 -0.76
N GLU A 477 23.37 -7.93 -0.50
CA GLU A 477 24.32 -7.33 -1.42
C GLU A 477 24.44 -8.12 -2.73
N LYS A 478 24.56 -9.45 -2.65
CA LYS A 478 24.52 -10.32 -3.83
C LYS A 478 23.22 -10.20 -4.60
N ALA A 479 22.08 -10.14 -3.90
CA ALA A 479 20.77 -9.95 -4.53
C ALA A 479 20.64 -8.58 -5.20
N ALA A 480 21.13 -7.51 -4.57
CA ALA A 480 21.13 -6.16 -5.12
C ALA A 480 22.05 -6.06 -6.35
N GLN A 481 23.24 -6.65 -6.31
CA GLN A 481 24.14 -6.74 -7.46
C GLN A 481 23.50 -7.51 -8.62
N LYS A 482 22.84 -8.65 -8.33
CA LYS A 482 22.10 -9.42 -9.32
C LYS A 482 20.93 -8.64 -9.92
N ALA A 483 20.19 -7.90 -9.10
CA ALA A 483 19.08 -7.06 -9.56
C ALA A 483 19.57 -5.88 -10.41
N ALA A 484 20.67 -5.22 -10.02
CA ALA A 484 21.30 -4.17 -10.80
C ALA A 484 21.79 -4.69 -12.16
N ALA A 485 22.46 -5.84 -12.18
CA ALA A 485 22.88 -6.49 -13.42
C ALA A 485 21.69 -6.90 -14.31
N ALA A 486 20.59 -7.38 -13.71
CA ALA A 486 19.37 -7.71 -14.44
C ALA A 486 18.70 -6.46 -15.04
N GLU A 487 18.66 -5.34 -14.32
CA GLU A 487 18.11 -4.07 -14.81
C GLU A 487 18.98 -3.47 -15.91
N GLU A 488 20.31 -3.56 -15.79
CA GLU A 488 21.25 -3.15 -16.84
C GLU A 488 21.09 -4.02 -18.10
N ALA A 489 20.97 -5.34 -17.94
CA ALA A 489 20.69 -6.26 -19.03
C ALA A 489 19.35 -5.97 -19.70
N LYS A 490 18.32 -5.62 -18.93
CA LYS A 490 17.01 -5.22 -19.45
C LYS A 490 17.10 -3.93 -20.27
N ARG A 491 17.78 -2.89 -19.75
CA ARG A 491 18.02 -1.65 -20.50
C ARG A 491 18.83 -1.87 -21.78
N ALA A 492 19.80 -2.78 -21.74
CA ALA A 492 20.56 -3.16 -22.93
C ALA A 492 19.66 -3.88 -23.96
N ALA A 493 18.81 -4.81 -23.51
CA ALA A 493 17.86 -5.51 -24.38
C ALA A 493 16.83 -4.54 -25.00
N GLU A 494 16.33 -3.57 -24.26
CA GLU A 494 15.42 -2.53 -24.78
C GLU A 494 16.08 -1.70 -25.89
N LYS A 495 17.36 -1.31 -25.72
CA LYS A 495 18.12 -0.61 -26.77
C LYS A 495 18.33 -1.47 -28.02
N VAL A 496 18.61 -2.76 -27.86
CA VAL A 496 18.75 -3.70 -28.99
C VAL A 496 17.41 -3.87 -29.72
N GLN A 497 16.32 -3.99 -28.98
CA GLN A 497 14.98 -4.08 -29.55
C GLN A 497 14.61 -2.82 -30.34
N GLU A 498 14.96 -1.63 -29.84
CA GLU A 498 14.76 -0.36 -30.52
C GLU A 498 15.58 -0.28 -31.82
N ALA A 499 16.86 -0.69 -31.78
CA ALA A 499 17.70 -0.77 -32.97
C ALA A 499 17.12 -1.74 -34.03
N LEU A 500 16.67 -2.93 -33.61
CA LEU A 500 16.06 -3.90 -34.51
C LEU A 500 14.75 -3.38 -35.12
N ASN A 501 13.93 -2.69 -34.34
CA ASN A 501 12.69 -2.08 -34.85
C ASN A 501 13.00 -0.99 -35.90
N ASN A 502 14.06 -0.22 -35.70
CA ASN A 502 14.52 0.77 -36.67
C ASN A 502 15.02 0.11 -37.97
N GLU A 503 15.82 -0.96 -37.87
CA GLU A 503 16.26 -1.73 -39.03
C GLU A 503 15.09 -2.38 -39.79
N LEU A 504 14.13 -2.97 -39.07
CA LEU A 504 12.92 -3.54 -39.67
C LEU A 504 12.12 -2.48 -40.43
N THR A 505 12.06 -1.26 -39.90
CA THR A 505 11.36 -0.14 -40.53
C THR A 505 12.05 0.28 -41.82
N GLN A 506 13.39 0.36 -41.84
CA GLN A 506 14.16 0.61 -43.06
C GLN A 506 14.07 -0.52 -44.09
N ALA A 507 14.04 -1.78 -43.65
CA ALA A 507 13.86 -2.92 -44.53
C ALA A 507 12.49 -2.91 -45.20
N ARG A 508 11.43 -2.59 -44.44
CA ARG A 508 10.07 -2.42 -44.97
C ARG A 508 9.98 -1.30 -46.00
N SER A 509 10.61 -0.14 -45.75
CA SER A 509 10.60 0.96 -46.73
C SER A 509 11.34 0.59 -48.01
N LYS A 510 12.47 -0.13 -47.92
CA LYS A 510 13.20 -0.64 -49.10
C LYS A 510 12.39 -1.68 -49.87
N LEU A 511 11.69 -2.58 -49.18
CA LEU A 511 10.82 -3.57 -49.81
C LEU A 511 9.68 -2.88 -50.57
N GLN A 512 9.00 -1.91 -49.94
CA GLN A 512 7.93 -1.15 -50.58
C GLN A 512 8.42 -0.42 -51.84
N ALA A 513 9.60 0.22 -51.78
CA ALA A 513 10.19 0.86 -52.96
C ALA A 513 10.51 -0.17 -54.08
N THR A 514 10.93 -1.38 -53.71
CA THR A 514 11.20 -2.47 -54.66
C THR A 514 9.92 -3.00 -55.28
N GLU A 515 8.85 -3.16 -54.49
CA GLU A 515 7.52 -3.57 -54.97
C GLU A 515 6.92 -2.53 -55.93
N GLU A 516 7.09 -1.23 -55.65
CA GLU A 516 6.69 -0.16 -56.55
C GLU A 516 7.46 -0.20 -57.87
N GLN A 517 8.78 -0.46 -57.82
CA GLN A 517 9.59 -0.68 -59.02
C GLN A 517 9.15 -1.92 -59.79
N LEU A 518 8.79 -3.01 -59.11
CA LEU A 518 8.29 -4.23 -59.73
C LEU A 518 6.96 -3.98 -60.41
N ARG A 519 6.01 -3.31 -59.74
CA ARG A 519 4.71 -2.91 -60.33
C ARG A 519 4.87 -1.99 -61.53
N ALA A 520 5.84 -1.08 -61.49
CA ALA A 520 6.16 -0.23 -62.64
C ALA A 520 6.65 -1.08 -63.82
N LYS A 521 7.54 -2.05 -63.57
CA LYS A 521 8.00 -3.00 -64.59
C LYS A 521 6.86 -3.90 -65.10
N GLU A 522 5.98 -4.40 -64.23
CA GLU A 522 4.81 -5.19 -64.61
C GLU A 522 3.83 -4.39 -65.48
N ARG A 523 3.60 -3.10 -65.17
CA ARG A 523 2.83 -2.21 -66.06
C ARG A 523 3.49 -2.08 -67.42
N THR A 524 4.81 -1.88 -67.44
CA THR A 524 5.57 -1.77 -68.69
C THR A 524 5.54 -3.07 -69.50
N VAL A 525 5.59 -4.24 -68.84
CA VAL A 525 5.48 -5.56 -69.47
C VAL A 525 4.06 -5.82 -69.98
N ASN A 526 3.02 -5.45 -69.22
CA ASN A 526 1.63 -5.58 -69.65
C ASN A 526 1.30 -4.64 -70.81
N ASP A 527 1.92 -3.47 -70.89
CA ASP A 527 1.79 -2.53 -72.02
C ASP A 527 2.57 -2.99 -73.28
N LEU A 528 3.49 -3.95 -73.15
CA LEU A 528 4.34 -4.49 -74.24
C LEU A 528 3.86 -5.83 -74.82
N ILE A 529 2.72 -6.38 -74.38
CA ILE A 529 2.20 -7.66 -74.88
C ILE A 529 0.76 -7.50 -75.42
N PRO A 530 0.57 -7.33 -76.74
CA PRO A 530 -0.74 -7.52 -77.35
C PRO A 530 -1.01 -9.04 -77.49
N TYR A 531 -2.15 -9.51 -76.96
CA TYR A 531 -2.80 -10.83 -77.23
C TYR A 531 -2.59 -12.05 -76.29
N GLY A 532 -2.26 -11.89 -75.01
CA GLY A 532 -2.28 -13.00 -74.04
C GLY A 532 -3.60 -13.18 -73.28
N GLY A 533 -4.75 -13.14 -73.95
CA GLY A 533 -6.12 -12.92 -73.41
C GLY A 533 -6.49 -13.52 -72.04
N TRP A 534 -7.55 -12.99 -71.41
CA TRP A 534 -8.05 -13.42 -70.10
C TRP A 534 -8.68 -14.83 -70.14
N CYS A 535 -8.59 -15.60 -69.04
CA CYS A 535 -9.21 -16.92 -68.87
C CYS A 535 -10.31 -16.86 -67.80
N PRO A 536 -11.51 -17.44 -68.03
CA PRO A 536 -12.62 -17.37 -67.07
C PRO A 536 -12.43 -18.18 -65.78
N VAL A 537 -11.43 -19.05 -65.73
CA VAL A 537 -11.18 -19.97 -64.62
C VAL A 537 -9.68 -20.14 -64.39
N PRO A 538 -9.24 -20.56 -63.19
CA PRO A 538 -7.84 -20.92 -62.96
C PRO A 538 -7.36 -21.99 -63.95
N LEU A 539 -6.15 -21.80 -64.47
CA LEU A 539 -5.54 -22.73 -65.41
C LEU A 539 -5.28 -24.09 -64.77
N ASP A 540 -5.24 -25.12 -65.61
CA ASP A 540 -4.90 -26.50 -65.25
C ASP A 540 -5.84 -27.13 -64.21
N THR A 541 -7.04 -26.57 -64.04
CA THR A 541 -8.09 -27.11 -63.17
C THR A 541 -9.22 -27.78 -63.99
N PRO A 542 -9.83 -28.88 -63.48
CA PRO A 542 -10.98 -29.51 -64.11
C PRO A 542 -12.19 -28.57 -64.17
N VAL A 543 -12.67 -28.31 -65.38
CA VAL A 543 -13.78 -27.40 -65.66
C VAL A 543 -14.84 -28.07 -66.53
N ARG A 544 -16.03 -27.47 -66.55
CA ARG A 544 -17.12 -27.85 -67.45
C ARG A 544 -17.56 -26.65 -68.28
N PHE A 545 -17.76 -26.88 -69.57
CA PHE A 545 -18.32 -25.90 -70.50
C PHE A 545 -19.83 -26.15 -70.63
N ILE A 546 -20.64 -25.18 -70.21
CA ILE A 546 -22.10 -25.24 -70.24
C ILE A 546 -22.60 -24.22 -71.27
N SER A 547 -23.29 -24.67 -72.31
CA SER A 547 -23.90 -23.74 -73.27
C SER A 547 -24.96 -22.91 -72.56
N TRP A 548 -24.87 -21.58 -72.69
CA TRP A 548 -25.80 -20.65 -72.06
C TRP A 548 -27.24 -20.89 -72.51
N TYR A 549 -27.44 -21.10 -73.82
CA TYR A 549 -28.76 -21.22 -74.42
C TYR A 549 -29.40 -22.61 -74.25
N THR A 550 -28.63 -23.68 -74.47
CA THR A 550 -29.18 -25.05 -74.41
C THR A 550 -29.11 -25.65 -73.02
N ARG A 551 -28.30 -25.08 -72.11
CA ARG A 551 -27.94 -25.62 -70.79
C ARG A 551 -27.29 -27.01 -70.82
N LYS A 552 -26.89 -27.48 -72.00
CA LYS A 552 -26.14 -28.71 -72.21
C LYS A 552 -24.64 -28.47 -72.03
N CYS A 553 -23.94 -29.51 -71.62
CA CYS A 553 -22.50 -29.46 -71.41
C CYS A 553 -21.75 -29.98 -72.63
N MET A 554 -20.56 -29.44 -72.87
CA MET A 554 -19.65 -30.02 -73.85
C MET A 554 -19.19 -31.39 -73.37
N ASP A 555 -19.42 -32.39 -74.21
CA ASP A 555 -19.23 -33.79 -73.90
C ASP A 555 -18.40 -34.45 -75.01
N PHE A 556 -17.33 -35.11 -74.60
CA PHE A 556 -16.56 -35.98 -75.45
C PHE A 556 -16.79 -37.43 -75.03
N ASP A 557 -17.61 -38.15 -75.81
CA ASP A 557 -17.89 -39.57 -75.59
C ASP A 557 -16.62 -40.40 -75.80
N TRP A 558 -15.87 -40.54 -74.71
CA TRP A 558 -14.61 -41.25 -74.62
C TRP A 558 -14.81 -42.56 -73.88
N SER A 559 -14.45 -43.66 -74.53
CA SER A 559 -14.32 -44.97 -73.89
C SER A 559 -12.99 -45.60 -74.26
N GLU A 560 -12.27 -46.09 -73.26
CA GLU A 560 -10.97 -46.71 -73.46
C GLU A 560 -11.14 -48.00 -74.31
N GLY A 561 -10.57 -48.03 -75.52
CA GLY A 561 -10.61 -49.21 -76.40
C GLY A 561 -11.83 -49.36 -77.33
N ARG A 562 -12.80 -48.42 -77.38
CA ARG A 562 -13.83 -48.36 -78.44
C ARG A 562 -13.87 -46.98 -79.10
N GLY A 563 -13.67 -46.94 -80.42
CA GLY A 563 -13.40 -45.73 -81.21
C GLY A 563 -14.56 -44.77 -81.47
N SER A 564 -15.44 -44.47 -80.50
CA SER A 564 -16.30 -43.28 -80.61
C SER A 564 -15.43 -42.03 -80.41
N LYS A 565 -15.53 -41.06 -81.33
CA LYS A 565 -14.74 -39.81 -81.32
C LYS A 565 -15.65 -38.58 -81.34
N ASN A 566 -16.89 -38.73 -80.87
CA ASN A 566 -17.90 -37.70 -81.06
C ASN A 566 -17.78 -36.63 -79.97
N LEU A 567 -17.30 -35.46 -80.36
CA LEU A 567 -17.50 -34.24 -79.59
C LEU A 567 -18.88 -33.67 -79.89
N HIS A 568 -19.68 -33.48 -78.84
CA HIS A 568 -21.06 -33.03 -78.93
C HIS A 568 -21.50 -32.38 -77.61
N THR A 569 -22.77 -32.03 -77.49
CA THR A 569 -23.38 -31.53 -76.27
C THR A 569 -24.32 -32.57 -75.70
N TRP A 570 -24.29 -32.71 -74.38
CA TRP A 570 -25.10 -33.67 -73.65
C TRP A 570 -25.64 -33.03 -72.37
N ASP A 571 -26.64 -33.65 -71.76
CA ASP A 571 -27.09 -33.24 -70.43
C ASP A 571 -25.92 -33.21 -69.45
N ALA A 572 -25.94 -32.26 -68.53
CA ALA A 572 -24.95 -32.17 -67.49
C ALA A 572 -24.97 -33.45 -66.64
N ILE A 573 -23.90 -34.23 -66.74
CA ILE A 573 -23.73 -35.47 -65.99
C ILE A 573 -22.39 -35.39 -65.27
N ASN A 574 -22.30 -36.01 -64.09
CA ASN A 574 -21.05 -36.10 -63.35
C ASN A 574 -20.15 -37.20 -63.94
N ASN A 575 -19.81 -37.07 -65.22
CA ASN A 575 -19.06 -38.04 -66.00
C ASN A 575 -17.73 -37.42 -66.45
N PRO A 576 -16.61 -38.19 -66.43
CA PRO A 576 -15.33 -37.71 -66.93
C PRO A 576 -15.35 -37.17 -68.37
N ASN A 577 -16.28 -37.62 -69.22
CA ASN A 577 -16.46 -37.12 -70.59
C ASN A 577 -16.72 -35.61 -70.68
N GLN A 578 -17.16 -34.98 -69.58
CA GLN A 578 -17.44 -33.54 -69.47
C GLN A 578 -16.36 -32.78 -68.67
N LYS A 579 -15.23 -33.43 -68.37
CA LYS A 579 -14.07 -32.81 -67.68
C LYS A 579 -13.08 -32.26 -68.69
N TRP A 580 -12.95 -30.94 -68.68
CA TRP A 580 -12.04 -30.20 -69.54
C TRP A 580 -10.96 -29.51 -68.71
N VAL A 581 -9.80 -29.27 -69.31
CA VAL A 581 -8.68 -28.55 -68.71
C VAL A 581 -8.26 -27.45 -69.67
N ILE A 582 -8.14 -26.23 -69.15
CA ILE A 582 -7.65 -25.08 -69.91
C ILE A 582 -6.21 -24.82 -69.50
N SER A 583 -5.29 -24.93 -70.45
CA SER A 583 -3.85 -24.76 -70.24
C SER A 583 -3.31 -23.64 -71.14
N ARG A 584 -2.20 -23.04 -70.74
CA ARG A 584 -1.66 -21.88 -71.46
C ARG A 584 -0.98 -22.30 -72.77
N ALA A 585 -1.40 -21.72 -73.89
CA ALA A 585 -0.77 -21.91 -75.20
C ALA A 585 0.19 -20.74 -75.47
N GLY A 586 1.19 -20.58 -74.62
CA GLY A 586 2.14 -19.47 -74.69
C GLY A 586 1.47 -18.09 -74.57
N ALA A 587 1.93 -17.14 -75.40
CA ALA A 587 1.44 -15.76 -75.40
C ALA A 587 0.22 -15.52 -76.31
N ILE A 588 -0.27 -16.56 -77.01
CA ILE A 588 -1.27 -16.44 -78.08
C ILE A 588 -2.67 -16.95 -77.71
N GLY A 589 -2.85 -17.55 -76.52
CA GLY A 589 -4.15 -17.98 -76.01
C GLY A 589 -4.07 -19.25 -75.15
N PHE A 590 -5.09 -20.09 -75.25
CA PHE A 590 -5.28 -21.27 -74.41
C PHE A 590 -5.57 -22.54 -75.21
N TYR A 591 -5.05 -23.66 -74.74
CA TYR A 591 -5.46 -24.98 -75.19
C TYR A 591 -6.61 -25.49 -74.32
N ILE A 592 -7.66 -26.02 -74.97
CA ILE A 592 -8.75 -26.73 -74.29
C ILE A 592 -8.53 -28.22 -74.51
N ARG A 593 -8.36 -28.97 -73.43
CA ARG A 593 -8.01 -30.40 -73.47
C ARG A 593 -9.01 -31.21 -72.67
N HIS A 594 -9.41 -32.37 -73.17
CA HIS A 594 -10.21 -33.32 -72.39
C HIS A 594 -9.29 -33.99 -71.35
N GLN A 595 -9.74 -34.05 -70.09
CA GLN A 595 -8.89 -34.40 -68.96
C GLN A 595 -8.32 -35.82 -69.09
N ASP A 596 -9.19 -36.82 -69.26
CA ASP A 596 -8.81 -38.24 -69.16
C ASP A 596 -8.18 -38.78 -70.44
N SER A 597 -8.62 -38.29 -71.61
CA SER A 597 -8.06 -38.72 -72.89
C SER A 597 -6.77 -37.98 -73.26
N ASN A 598 -6.47 -36.88 -72.57
CA ASN A 598 -5.37 -35.96 -72.85
C ASN A 598 -5.38 -35.39 -74.29
N ARG A 599 -6.53 -35.45 -74.99
CA ARG A 599 -6.69 -34.95 -76.36
C ARG A 599 -7.10 -33.49 -76.37
N TYR A 600 -6.64 -32.75 -77.36
CA TYR A 600 -6.91 -31.33 -77.52
C TYR A 600 -8.12 -31.08 -78.41
N LEU A 601 -8.88 -30.05 -78.07
CA LEU A 601 -9.96 -29.54 -78.91
C LEU A 601 -9.36 -28.95 -80.19
N ALA A 602 -9.88 -29.38 -81.34
CA ALA A 602 -9.47 -28.93 -82.65
C ALA A 602 -10.67 -28.81 -83.59
N THR A 603 -10.49 -28.16 -84.73
CA THR A 603 -11.58 -27.82 -85.67
C THR A 603 -11.17 -28.21 -87.09
N GLY A 604 -12.10 -28.78 -87.87
CA GLY A 604 -11.81 -29.38 -89.19
C GLY A 604 -11.94 -28.42 -90.36
N ASN A 605 -11.04 -28.53 -91.34
CA ASN A 605 -10.82 -27.73 -92.57
C ASN A 605 -10.18 -26.34 -92.41
N ILE A 606 -9.23 -26.08 -93.33
CA ILE A 606 -8.46 -24.84 -93.49
C ILE A 606 -9.45 -23.72 -93.85
N GLY A 607 -10.00 -23.06 -92.83
CA GLY A 607 -11.06 -22.06 -93.04
C GLY A 607 -11.57 -21.45 -91.73
N GLY A 608 -11.70 -22.24 -90.67
CA GLY A 608 -12.22 -21.79 -89.36
C GLY A 608 -13.70 -22.12 -89.14
N GLU A 609 -14.42 -22.50 -90.19
CA GLU A 609 -15.78 -23.04 -90.14
C GLU A 609 -15.73 -24.57 -90.11
N GLY A 610 -16.42 -25.21 -89.18
CA GLY A 610 -16.52 -26.67 -89.18
C GLY A 610 -16.74 -27.33 -87.83
N ARG A 611 -16.97 -28.65 -87.88
CA ARG A 611 -17.19 -29.48 -86.69
C ARG A 611 -15.93 -29.52 -85.82
N ALA A 612 -16.11 -29.27 -84.53
CA ALA A 612 -15.09 -29.47 -83.54
C ALA A 612 -14.86 -30.98 -83.30
N TYR A 613 -13.60 -31.38 -83.14
CA TYR A 613 -13.18 -32.76 -82.91
C TYR A 613 -11.98 -32.78 -81.95
N MET A 614 -11.62 -33.99 -81.48
CA MET A 614 -10.51 -34.17 -80.55
C MET A 614 -9.27 -34.72 -81.28
N THR A 615 -8.15 -34.02 -81.20
CA THR A 615 -6.86 -34.40 -81.82
C THR A 615 -5.84 -34.90 -80.80
N THR A 616 -4.95 -35.79 -81.24
CA THR A 616 -3.77 -36.25 -80.48
C THR A 616 -2.50 -35.51 -80.87
N SER A 617 -2.55 -34.63 -81.89
CA SER A 617 -1.42 -33.75 -82.21
C SER A 617 -1.15 -32.83 -81.02
N GLU A 618 0.13 -32.65 -80.66
CA GLU A 618 0.57 -31.72 -79.61
C GLU A 618 0.27 -30.24 -79.94
N LEU A 619 -0.26 -29.98 -81.15
CA LEU A 619 -0.69 -28.67 -81.64
C LEU A 619 -2.21 -28.69 -81.90
N GLY A 620 -3.01 -28.70 -80.83
CA GLY A 620 -4.44 -28.39 -80.92
C GLY A 620 -4.69 -26.96 -81.39
N ASN A 621 -5.95 -26.59 -81.64
CA ASN A 621 -6.27 -25.19 -81.90
C ASN A 621 -6.09 -24.36 -80.62
N VAL A 622 -5.65 -23.12 -80.78
CA VAL A 622 -5.53 -22.16 -79.68
C VAL A 622 -6.80 -21.32 -79.61
N PHE A 623 -7.31 -21.12 -78.41
CA PHE A 623 -8.56 -20.39 -78.15
C PHE A 623 -8.33 -19.16 -77.28
N THR A 624 -9.19 -18.16 -77.45
CA THR A 624 -9.26 -16.97 -76.58
C THR A 624 -10.67 -16.80 -76.03
N PHE A 625 -10.79 -16.20 -74.84
CA PHE A 625 -12.08 -15.96 -74.20
C PHE A 625 -12.41 -14.47 -74.19
N GLU A 626 -13.62 -14.13 -74.63
CA GLU A 626 -14.18 -12.78 -74.50
C GLU A 626 -15.18 -12.76 -73.34
N ASN A 627 -14.86 -12.02 -72.26
CA ASN A 627 -15.73 -11.89 -71.09
C ASN A 627 -16.95 -11.00 -71.42
N ARG A 628 -18.15 -11.45 -71.03
CA ARG A 628 -19.41 -10.70 -71.20
C ARG A 628 -19.86 -9.96 -69.93
N ASN A 629 -19.11 -10.06 -68.84
CA ASN A 629 -19.39 -9.46 -67.54
C ASN A 629 -20.70 -9.94 -66.87
N ASP A 630 -21.28 -11.04 -67.35
CA ASP A 630 -22.49 -11.67 -66.81
C ASP A 630 -22.28 -13.15 -66.42
N GLY A 631 -21.02 -13.58 -66.35
CA GLY A 631 -20.63 -14.96 -66.06
C GLY A 631 -20.60 -15.88 -67.28
N SER A 632 -20.87 -15.36 -68.48
CA SER A 632 -20.66 -16.09 -69.75
C SER A 632 -19.48 -15.55 -70.55
N VAL A 633 -18.96 -16.39 -71.45
CA VAL A 633 -17.87 -16.07 -72.38
C VAL A 633 -18.22 -16.49 -73.79
N PHE A 634 -17.63 -15.80 -74.77
CA PHE A 634 -17.44 -16.36 -76.11
C PHE A 634 -16.09 -17.07 -76.18
N VAL A 635 -16.08 -18.26 -76.78
CA VAL A 635 -14.85 -19.03 -77.02
C VAL A 635 -14.47 -18.89 -78.48
N HIS A 636 -13.39 -18.16 -78.75
CA HIS A 636 -12.91 -17.82 -80.08
C HIS A 636 -11.72 -18.66 -80.50
N LEU A 637 -11.55 -18.90 -81.80
CA LEU A 637 -10.26 -19.34 -82.34
C LEU A 637 -9.27 -18.16 -82.31
N ALA A 638 -8.10 -18.36 -81.71
CA ALA A 638 -7.14 -17.28 -81.46
C ALA A 638 -6.57 -16.67 -82.74
N ASP A 639 -6.33 -17.49 -83.77
CA ASP A 639 -5.86 -17.06 -85.09
C ASP A 639 -6.99 -16.53 -85.99
N LYS A 640 -8.25 -16.76 -85.61
CA LYS A 640 -9.45 -16.39 -86.38
C LYS A 640 -10.60 -15.97 -85.46
N ASN A 641 -10.43 -14.84 -84.79
CA ASN A 641 -11.34 -14.31 -83.76
C ASN A 641 -12.78 -13.97 -84.23
N GLN A 642 -13.08 -14.17 -85.51
CA GLN A 642 -14.43 -14.06 -86.09
C GLN A 642 -15.28 -15.34 -85.93
N TYR A 643 -14.66 -16.44 -85.51
CA TYR A 643 -15.32 -17.72 -85.28
C TYR A 643 -15.49 -17.99 -83.79
N THR A 644 -16.72 -18.26 -83.38
CA THR A 644 -17.07 -18.67 -82.02
C THR A 644 -17.56 -20.11 -81.99
N MET A 645 -17.28 -20.79 -80.89
CA MET A 645 -17.77 -22.14 -80.67
C MET A 645 -19.24 -22.12 -80.25
N ASN A 646 -20.08 -22.95 -80.86
CA ASN A 646 -21.47 -23.12 -80.45
C ASN A 646 -22.00 -24.55 -80.68
N PRO A 647 -23.11 -24.94 -80.03
CA PRO A 647 -23.87 -26.12 -80.42
C PRO A 647 -24.56 -25.88 -81.78
N GLU A 648 -24.40 -26.80 -82.72
CA GLU A 648 -24.92 -26.71 -84.09
C GLU A 648 -26.43 -26.39 -84.10
N GLY A 649 -26.78 -25.25 -84.69
CA GLY A 649 -28.16 -24.76 -84.78
C GLY A 649 -28.83 -24.42 -83.44
N GLY A 650 -28.09 -24.37 -82.33
CA GLY A 650 -28.66 -24.16 -80.99
C GLY A 650 -29.60 -25.29 -80.54
N ASN A 651 -29.43 -26.49 -81.09
CA ASN A 651 -30.30 -27.62 -80.81
C ASN A 651 -30.14 -28.11 -79.35
N ARG A 652 -31.27 -28.36 -78.67
CA ARG A 652 -31.31 -28.83 -77.27
C ARG A 652 -31.29 -30.36 -77.14
N ASN A 653 -31.15 -31.09 -78.25
CA ASN A 653 -31.06 -32.55 -78.22
C ASN A 653 -29.66 -33.00 -77.77
N ASN A 654 -29.62 -34.08 -76.99
CA ASN A 654 -28.38 -34.77 -76.67
C ASN A 654 -27.74 -35.33 -77.95
N GLY A 655 -26.42 -35.19 -78.09
CA GLY A 655 -25.71 -35.58 -79.32
C GLY A 655 -25.53 -34.43 -80.33
N THR A 656 -26.05 -33.23 -80.04
CA THR A 656 -25.87 -32.04 -80.91
C THR A 656 -24.39 -31.68 -81.00
N LYS A 657 -23.84 -31.57 -82.21
CA LYS A 657 -22.40 -31.34 -82.45
C LYS A 657 -21.98 -29.95 -81.98
N ASN A 658 -20.72 -29.82 -81.57
CA ASN A 658 -20.08 -28.50 -81.42
C ASN A 658 -19.41 -28.11 -82.73
N ILE A 659 -19.61 -26.87 -83.15
CA ILE A 659 -19.03 -26.31 -84.38
C ILE A 659 -18.40 -24.95 -84.09
N MET A 660 -17.47 -24.54 -84.95
CA MET A 660 -17.04 -23.15 -85.03
C MET A 660 -17.84 -22.44 -86.12
N TRP A 661 -18.48 -21.32 -85.77
CA TRP A 661 -19.39 -20.61 -86.67
C TRP A 661 -18.92 -19.15 -86.89
N PRO A 662 -18.85 -18.68 -88.16
CA PRO A 662 -18.54 -17.29 -88.43
C PRO A 662 -19.73 -16.39 -88.06
N HIS A 663 -19.48 -15.25 -87.40
CA HIS A 663 -20.49 -14.28 -86.92
C HIS A 663 -21.34 -14.69 -85.69
N GLY A 664 -20.82 -15.55 -84.81
CA GLY A 664 -21.55 -16.04 -83.63
C GLY A 664 -21.41 -15.20 -82.35
N LYS A 665 -22.04 -14.03 -82.29
CA LYS A 665 -22.24 -13.30 -81.02
C LYS A 665 -23.68 -13.38 -80.52
N ASN A 666 -24.35 -14.51 -80.76
CA ASN A 666 -25.72 -14.76 -80.30
C ASN A 666 -25.71 -15.59 -79.00
N ASP A 667 -26.88 -15.79 -78.39
CA ASP A 667 -26.97 -16.54 -77.14
C ASP A 667 -26.51 -18.01 -77.25
N ASN A 668 -26.53 -18.59 -78.45
CA ASN A 668 -26.06 -19.97 -78.70
C ASN A 668 -24.53 -20.11 -78.60
N ASP A 669 -23.79 -19.02 -78.85
CA ASP A 669 -22.33 -18.99 -78.84
C ASP A 669 -21.75 -18.75 -77.45
N ARG A 670 -22.61 -18.43 -76.49
CA ARG A 670 -22.22 -18.15 -75.12
C ARG A 670 -22.03 -19.45 -74.34
N TRP A 671 -20.94 -19.50 -73.59
CA TRP A 671 -20.62 -20.60 -72.69
C TRP A 671 -20.41 -20.07 -71.28
N CYS A 672 -20.89 -20.81 -70.28
CA CYS A 672 -20.42 -20.68 -68.91
C CYS A 672 -19.33 -21.71 -68.67
N VAL A 673 -18.18 -21.26 -68.17
CA VAL A 673 -17.07 -22.13 -67.77
C VAL A 673 -17.00 -22.10 -66.25
N LYS A 674 -17.29 -23.24 -65.62
CA LYS A 674 -17.29 -23.39 -64.15
C LYS A 674 -16.33 -24.51 -63.74
N ARG A 675 -15.91 -24.55 -62.47
CA ARG A 675 -15.17 -25.73 -61.99
C ARG A 675 -16.08 -26.94 -62.09
N PHE A 676 -15.52 -28.10 -62.40
CA PHE A 676 -16.32 -29.30 -62.65
C PHE A 676 -17.14 -29.73 -61.42
N ASP A 677 -16.62 -29.49 -60.22
CA ASP A 677 -17.27 -29.81 -58.94
C ASP A 677 -18.36 -28.80 -58.53
N ASP A 678 -18.51 -27.67 -59.25
CA ASP A 678 -19.57 -26.70 -59.01
C ASP A 678 -20.90 -27.25 -59.56
N LEU A 679 -21.66 -27.95 -58.72
CA LEU A 679 -22.90 -28.66 -59.09
C LEU A 679 -24.11 -27.77 -59.41
N ASN A 680 -23.98 -26.44 -59.28
CA ASN A 680 -25.02 -25.49 -59.67
C ASN A 680 -24.91 -25.21 -61.18
N ILE A 681 -25.66 -25.94 -62.00
CA ILE A 681 -25.76 -25.75 -63.46
C ILE A 681 -26.42 -24.40 -63.78
#